data_AF-A0AA35XGD9-F1
#
_entry.id   AF-A0AA35XGD9-F1
#
_cell.length_a   1.000
_cell.length_b   1.000
_cell.length_c   1.000
_cell.angle_alpha   90.00
_cell.angle_beta   90.00
_cell.angle_gamma   90.00
#
_symmetry.space_group_name_H-M   'P 1'
#
loop_
_entity.id
_entity.type
_entity.pdbx_description
1 polymer ?
#
loop_
_entity_poly.entity_id
_entity_poly.type
_entity_poly.pdbx_seq_one_letter_code
_entity_poly.pdbx_strand_id
1 'polypeptide(L)'
;MRNLTVLRLFEVKNECMPIPQPMPLPSSKRCLVQYARSVFKVLHLVYEELKVYSECKDSLPLLARFLHHVATCLGFPSYCDLYPADHPSLMPSSLGHTSEGGDEEEKMECEGEEEEGEGREDTHPPNLMSHLHIMLTMGAAGHVPFPLLSDVCKRTAQLVQLYALYSGGAGSIFSISSLFTSCSALAVSALTEWQQLLEKTSSPHQRVVLWIVAQGLTREDLASLPVGVALPLWDSIFHCRENPPPSDDLRLYELIGREDILKTLRTAAGDTTPLTIEAMEKDDGMKVDDEIIKLTFSKDLRVNEVKRLLNSSQPVKISLEQKPEVSDHEFIEQQELTLLTVCQRTMALPVGRGMFTLAVSKPLPTSPLSIPGVELTGRAPPKNSTVSLEHIEKPPNMVLWPQFHNGVAAGLRLSPNAMLDSTWILSNRPSPPLSTPASEDGSGPAHSRCSPQHAGLLLALGLSGHLSSLMDFELFDYLQDKHELTTVAVLLGITASRVGSMQRSIASILSIFLPPLLPFGSADMEISQTIQTAALTAMGLLYLGSGNRHLSEVMLREIAHVPGPELEFADDRESYSLSAGIALGMTTLGRGGDLPGMGDLRLVERLAVLILGGPKSQMLTGAAPNCPSHLILEPEVVNTHVTSPAATVALGLMYLKTNDSSVASRLDAPSTLYELDHIRPDFFILRMASRGLIMWSDVQPTQEWIDNHIPEIVQRHAFQSSDRMEGQSDPNIDYQTLSQAMVCISAGCCLAIGLRYAGTLDKQAHSVLSLAVM
;
A
#
# COMPACT_ATOMS: atom_id res chain seq x y z
N MET A 1 34.57 9.75 29.52
CA MET A 1 35.12 9.55 30.89
C MET A 1 36.64 9.30 30.97
N ARG A 2 37.49 9.71 30.00
CA ARG A 2 38.97 9.60 30.13
C ARG A 2 39.73 10.94 30.14
N ASN A 3 39.04 12.08 30.03
CA ASN A 3 39.67 13.42 30.00
C ASN A 3 39.71 14.14 31.37
N LEU A 4 39.23 13.49 32.45
CA LEU A 4 39.17 14.06 33.80
C LEU A 4 40.51 14.03 34.56
N THR A 5 41.56 13.44 33.99
CA THR A 5 42.83 13.20 34.71
C THR A 5 43.70 14.44 34.84
N VAL A 6 43.54 15.45 33.97
CA VAL A 6 44.32 16.71 34.04
C VAL A 6 43.79 17.66 35.11
N LEU A 7 42.48 17.59 35.43
CA LEU A 7 41.85 18.48 36.41
C LEU A 7 42.15 18.12 37.87
N ARG A 8 42.53 16.86 38.16
CA ARG A 8 42.92 16.45 39.52
C ARG A 8 44.22 17.07 40.05
N LEU A 9 45.02 17.71 39.19
CA LEU A 9 46.21 18.44 39.62
C LEU A 9 45.89 19.85 40.17
N PHE A 10 44.69 20.38 39.95
CA PHE A 10 44.29 21.73 40.38
C PHE A 10 43.32 21.75 41.57
N GLU A 11 42.91 20.59 42.10
CA GLU A 11 41.98 20.46 43.24
C GLU A 11 42.63 20.67 44.63
N VAL A 12 43.74 21.40 44.72
CA VAL A 12 44.36 21.73 46.02
C VAL A 12 44.16 23.21 46.36
N LYS A 13 43.22 23.40 47.29
CA LYS A 13 42.98 24.54 48.20
C LYS A 13 42.20 25.76 47.70
N ASN A 14 40.98 25.81 48.23
CA ASN A 14 39.98 26.85 48.18
C ASN A 14 40.22 27.93 49.26
N GLU A 15 41.41 28.54 49.32
CA GLU A 15 41.73 29.60 50.28
C GLU A 15 42.27 30.84 49.56
N CYS A 16 41.70 32.01 49.87
CA CYS A 16 42.20 33.31 49.44
C CYS A 16 43.65 33.49 49.92
N MET A 17 44.62 33.23 49.04
CA MET A 17 46.04 33.53 49.26
C MET A 17 46.44 34.80 48.48
N PRO A 18 47.31 35.65 49.05
CA PRO A 18 47.82 36.85 48.38
C PRO A 18 48.68 36.47 47.16
N ILE A 19 48.83 37.44 46.24
CA ILE A 19 49.69 37.36 45.05
C ILE A 19 51.08 36.83 45.46
N PRO A 20 51.55 35.68 44.94
CA PRO A 20 52.91 35.23 45.23
C PRO A 20 53.91 36.17 44.55
N GLN A 21 54.87 36.68 45.32
CA GLN A 21 56.02 37.42 44.80
C GLN A 21 56.82 36.56 43.80
N PRO A 22 57.50 37.16 42.80
CA PRO A 22 58.27 36.43 41.82
C PRO A 22 59.46 35.72 42.50
N MET A 23 59.38 34.40 42.64
CA MET A 23 60.53 33.60 43.07
C MET A 23 61.35 33.18 41.84
N PRO A 24 62.69 33.32 41.85
CA PRO A 24 63.54 32.86 40.75
C PRO A 24 63.48 31.33 40.67
N LEU A 25 63.15 30.80 39.49
CA LEU A 25 63.09 29.35 39.27
C LEU A 25 64.51 28.74 39.32
N PRO A 26 64.71 27.59 40.01
CA PRO A 26 65.99 26.88 40.03
C PRO A 26 66.36 26.34 38.65
N SER A 27 67.67 26.37 38.38
CA SER A 27 68.40 26.23 37.11
C SER A 27 68.31 24.89 36.36
N SER A 28 67.31 24.04 36.63
CA SER A 28 67.13 22.72 35.98
C SER A 28 66.02 22.65 34.91
N LYS A 29 65.40 23.77 34.53
CA LYS A 29 64.26 23.83 33.58
C LYS A 29 64.53 24.56 32.25
N ARG A 30 65.77 24.61 31.73
CA ARG A 30 66.04 25.24 30.41
C ARG A 30 65.27 24.60 29.24
N CYS A 31 64.97 23.30 29.30
CA CYS A 31 64.17 22.64 28.25
C CYS A 31 62.69 23.09 28.22
N LEU A 32 62.09 23.44 29.36
CA LEU A 32 60.69 23.89 29.38
C LEU A 32 60.55 25.34 28.93
N VAL A 33 61.58 26.18 29.06
CA VAL A 33 61.55 27.59 28.65
C VAL A 33 61.48 27.71 27.12
N GLN A 34 62.20 26.86 26.38
CA GLN A 34 62.12 26.80 24.91
C GLN A 34 60.71 26.43 24.42
N TYR A 35 60.02 25.52 25.11
CA TYR A 35 58.65 25.12 24.76
C TYR A 35 57.54 25.90 25.49
N ALA A 36 57.88 26.78 26.45
CA ALA A 36 56.90 27.48 27.28
C ALA A 36 55.94 28.35 26.46
N ARG A 37 56.46 29.02 25.43
CA ARG A 37 55.65 29.82 24.49
C ARG A 37 54.66 28.95 23.70
N SER A 38 55.09 27.77 23.25
CA SER A 38 54.22 26.82 22.52
C SER A 38 53.18 26.18 23.43
N VAL A 39 53.56 25.80 24.66
CA VAL A 39 52.66 25.25 25.67
C VAL A 39 51.59 26.28 26.06
N PHE A 40 51.96 27.55 26.23
CA PHE A 40 51.01 28.63 26.50
C PHE A 40 49.97 28.79 25.38
N LYS A 41 50.41 28.84 24.11
CA LYS A 41 49.50 28.92 22.95
C LYS A 41 48.51 27.75 22.91
N VAL A 42 48.97 26.53 23.18
CA VAL A 42 48.12 25.34 23.23
C VAL A 42 47.12 25.40 24.39
N LEU A 43 47.55 25.79 25.59
CA LEU A 43 46.66 25.92 26.75
C LEU A 43 45.62 27.02 26.57
N HIS A 44 45.96 28.09 25.85
CA HIS A 44 45.01 29.12 25.47
C HIS A 44 43.93 28.59 24.51
N LEU A 45 44.28 27.76 23.53
CA LEU A 45 43.28 27.10 22.66
C LEU A 45 42.37 26.16 23.44
N VAL A 46 42.91 25.47 24.45
CA VAL A 46 42.09 24.65 25.37
C VAL A 46 41.14 25.53 26.18
N TYR A 47 41.58 26.71 26.63
CA TYR A 47 40.71 27.67 27.31
C TYR A 47 39.54 28.12 26.41
N GLU A 48 39.80 28.42 25.13
CA GLU A 48 38.75 28.78 24.17
C GLU A 48 37.79 27.62 23.87
N GLU A 49 38.28 26.38 23.74
CA GLU A 49 37.42 25.20 23.57
C GLU A 49 36.52 24.98 24.80
N LEU A 50 37.04 25.20 26.02
CA LEU A 50 36.26 25.07 27.25
C LEU A 50 35.15 26.13 27.39
N LYS A 51 35.29 27.31 26.77
CA LYS A 51 34.22 28.33 26.72
C LYS A 51 32.95 27.83 26.02
N VAL A 52 33.09 26.84 25.13
CA VAL A 52 31.97 26.27 24.36
C VAL A 52 31.12 25.30 25.20
N TYR A 53 31.66 24.74 26.28
CA TYR A 53 30.93 23.80 27.13
C TYR A 53 30.32 24.53 28.32
N SER A 54 28.99 24.64 28.37
CA SER A 54 28.30 25.26 29.52
C SER A 54 28.59 24.56 30.85
N GLU A 55 29.00 23.27 30.81
CA GLU A 55 29.34 22.46 31.99
C GLU A 55 30.67 22.87 32.64
N CYS A 56 31.58 23.53 31.91
CA CYS A 56 32.92 23.89 32.40
C CYS A 56 33.00 25.33 32.94
N LYS A 57 31.86 25.99 33.16
CA LYS A 57 31.81 27.40 33.59
C LYS A 57 32.51 27.67 34.92
N ASP A 58 32.47 26.71 35.84
CA ASP A 58 33.03 26.86 37.20
C ASP A 58 34.56 26.71 37.23
N SER A 59 35.15 25.99 36.28
CA SER A 59 36.60 25.73 36.21
C SER A 59 37.35 26.71 35.30
N LEU A 60 36.66 27.40 34.40
CA LEU A 60 37.22 28.44 33.51
C LEU A 60 37.99 29.56 34.25
N PRO A 61 37.51 30.12 35.38
CA PRO A 61 38.23 31.18 36.10
C PRO A 61 39.58 30.73 36.66
N LEU A 62 39.71 29.46 37.06
CA LEU A 62 40.97 28.91 37.58
C LEU A 62 42.03 28.81 36.48
N LEU A 63 41.62 28.35 35.30
CA LEU A 63 42.49 28.27 34.13
C LEU A 63 42.87 29.66 33.62
N ALA A 64 41.92 30.59 33.58
CA ALA A 64 42.16 31.99 33.20
C ALA A 64 43.17 32.68 34.14
N ARG A 65 43.10 32.44 35.45
CA ARG A 65 44.04 32.99 36.44
C ARG A 65 45.47 32.46 36.24
N PHE A 66 45.60 31.17 35.96
CA PHE A 66 46.88 30.55 35.61
C PHE A 66 47.46 31.11 34.30
N LEU A 67 46.63 31.20 33.25
CA LEU A 67 47.05 31.74 31.96
C LEU A 67 47.42 33.23 32.03
N HIS A 68 46.70 34.03 32.81
CA HIS A 68 47.04 35.44 33.05
C HIS A 68 48.42 35.58 33.71
N HIS A 69 48.72 34.77 34.74
CA HIS A 69 50.03 34.78 35.39
C HIS A 69 51.15 34.35 34.44
N VAL A 70 50.95 33.30 33.65
CA VAL A 70 51.93 32.84 32.66
C VAL A 70 52.12 33.88 31.54
N ALA A 71 51.06 34.57 31.10
CA ALA A 71 51.13 35.63 30.10
C ALA A 71 51.94 36.85 30.60
N THR A 72 51.75 37.24 31.87
CA THR A 72 52.55 38.32 32.50
C THR A 72 54.03 37.96 32.60
N CYS A 73 54.34 36.69 32.89
CA CYS A 73 55.73 36.21 32.97
C CYS A 73 56.40 36.07 31.59
N LEU A 74 55.64 35.84 30.52
CA LEU A 74 56.15 35.69 29.14
C LEU A 74 56.15 36.99 28.33
N GLY A 75 55.57 38.08 28.85
CA GLY A 75 55.55 39.39 28.20
C GLY A 75 54.56 39.52 27.03
N PHE A 76 53.38 38.87 27.10
CA PHE A 76 52.33 38.97 26.08
C PHE A 76 51.23 39.98 26.47
N PRO A 77 51.33 41.28 26.10
CA PRO A 77 50.41 42.32 26.58
C PRO A 77 48.96 42.10 26.12
N SER A 78 48.76 41.70 24.86
CA SER A 78 47.42 41.48 24.29
C SER A 78 46.66 40.30 24.92
N TYR A 79 47.38 39.30 25.44
CA TYR A 79 46.79 38.19 26.19
C TYR A 79 46.49 38.58 27.64
N CYS A 80 47.26 39.50 28.23
CA CYS A 80 47.04 39.98 29.60
C CYS A 80 45.71 40.75 29.72
N ASP A 81 45.30 41.45 28.67
CA ASP A 81 44.04 42.20 28.60
C ASP A 81 42.81 41.30 28.40
N LEU A 82 42.97 40.16 27.74
CA LEU A 82 41.87 39.26 27.36
C LEU A 82 41.22 38.56 28.56
N TYR A 83 42.02 37.92 29.42
CA TYR A 83 41.49 37.12 30.53
C TYR A 83 40.71 37.93 31.58
N PRO A 84 41.15 39.15 31.97
CA PRO A 84 40.37 40.02 32.85
C PRO A 84 39.12 40.61 32.18
N ALA A 85 39.11 40.76 30.85
CA ALA A 85 37.91 41.15 30.10
C ALA A 85 36.84 40.03 30.12
N ASP A 86 37.25 38.77 29.99
CA ASP A 86 36.36 37.61 30.08
C ASP A 86 35.90 37.33 31.54
N HIS A 87 36.78 37.56 32.51
CA HIS A 87 36.51 37.37 33.93
C HIS A 87 36.96 38.60 34.76
N PRO A 88 36.06 39.58 34.99
CA PRO A 88 36.37 40.80 35.74
C PRO A 88 36.87 40.58 37.18
N SER A 89 36.62 39.40 37.75
CA SER A 89 37.11 39.00 39.07
C SER A 89 38.63 38.79 39.15
N LEU A 90 39.32 38.75 38.01
CA LEU A 90 40.77 38.65 37.91
C LEU A 90 41.48 40.01 37.92
N MET A 91 40.74 41.11 37.78
CA MET A 91 41.32 42.46 37.87
C MET A 91 41.85 42.70 39.29
N PRO A 92 43.15 43.04 39.46
CA PRO A 92 43.65 43.42 40.77
C PRO A 92 42.90 44.67 41.26
N SER A 93 42.37 44.61 42.47
CA SER A 93 41.60 45.67 43.13
C SER A 93 42.44 46.87 43.57
N SER A 94 43.40 47.31 42.75
CA SER A 94 44.33 48.39 43.06
C SER A 94 44.52 49.35 41.87
N LEU A 95 43.45 50.03 41.49
CA LEU A 95 43.52 51.36 40.88
C LEU A 95 43.24 52.39 41.98
N GLY A 96 44.21 52.54 42.88
CA GLY A 96 44.19 53.50 43.98
C GLY A 96 45.62 53.86 44.33
N HIS A 97 46.05 55.04 43.89
CA HIS A 97 47.25 55.79 44.28
C HIS A 97 48.38 55.03 45.00
N THR A 98 49.50 54.82 44.30
CA THR A 98 50.81 54.66 44.95
C THR A 98 51.67 55.89 44.61
N SER A 99 51.82 56.79 45.58
CA SER A 99 52.96 57.69 45.65
C SER A 99 54.07 57.03 46.47
N GLU A 100 55.26 57.02 45.89
CA GLU A 100 56.58 56.99 46.55
C GLU A 100 57.10 55.69 47.20
N GLY A 101 58.36 55.38 46.87
CA GLY A 101 59.21 54.30 47.41
C GLY A 101 59.18 53.06 46.52
N GLY A 102 60.05 52.89 45.53
CA GLY A 102 61.51 52.84 45.67
C GLY A 102 61.90 51.39 45.88
N ASP A 103 62.14 50.65 44.78
CA ASP A 103 63.06 49.52 44.64
C ASP A 103 63.06 49.09 43.16
N GLU A 104 64.22 48.61 42.72
CA GLU A 104 64.74 48.64 41.36
C GLU A 104 63.95 47.79 40.35
N GLU A 105 63.73 48.37 39.17
CA GLU A 105 63.34 47.65 37.96
C GLU A 105 64.47 46.69 37.54
N GLU A 106 64.41 45.43 37.96
CA GLU A 106 65.10 44.36 37.23
C GLU A 106 64.31 44.09 35.94
N LYS A 107 64.58 44.92 34.92
CA LYS A 107 64.35 44.57 33.52
C LYS A 107 65.19 43.33 33.22
N MET A 108 64.52 42.21 32.93
CA MET A 108 65.16 41.06 32.32
C MET A 108 65.51 41.42 30.87
N GLU A 109 66.72 41.94 30.66
CA GLU A 109 67.34 42.05 29.35
C GLU A 109 67.65 40.63 28.85
N CYS A 110 66.82 40.12 27.94
CA CYS A 110 67.16 38.98 27.10
C CYS A 110 67.81 39.53 25.83
N GLU A 111 69.14 39.70 25.84
CA GLU A 111 69.94 39.83 24.63
C GLU A 111 69.77 38.57 23.77
N GLY A 112 69.59 38.76 22.47
CA GLY A 112 69.04 37.78 21.56
C GLY A 112 69.98 36.63 21.18
N GLU A 113 69.34 35.51 20.84
CA GLU A 113 69.76 34.69 19.71
C GLU A 113 68.55 34.61 18.76
N GLU A 114 68.68 35.31 17.63
CA GLU A 114 67.89 35.06 16.43
C GLU A 114 68.25 33.65 15.95
N GLU A 115 67.35 32.69 16.12
CA GLU A 115 67.35 31.49 15.27
C GLU A 115 65.99 31.40 14.55
N GLU A 116 66.11 31.47 13.23
CA GLU A 116 65.09 31.48 12.21
C GLU A 116 64.25 30.18 12.25
N GLY A 117 62.92 30.31 12.28
CA GLY A 117 62.03 29.16 12.18
C GLY A 117 60.55 29.49 12.32
N GLU A 118 59.91 29.72 11.17
CA GLU A 118 58.47 29.50 10.89
C GLU A 118 57.41 30.42 11.54
N GLY A 119 56.87 31.32 10.70
CA GLY A 119 55.47 31.76 10.76
C GLY A 119 55.18 33.04 11.56
N ARG A 120 54.65 34.06 10.86
CA ARG A 120 54.01 35.29 11.37
C ARG A 120 53.71 35.26 12.88
N GLU A 121 54.34 36.16 13.64
CA GLU A 121 53.91 36.45 15.01
C GLU A 121 52.48 37.00 14.97
N ASP A 122 51.49 36.19 15.40
CA ASP A 122 50.11 36.63 15.57
C ASP A 122 50.08 37.75 16.62
N THR A 123 49.89 39.00 16.18
CA THR A 123 49.84 40.18 17.06
C THR A 123 48.60 40.23 17.96
N HIS A 124 47.64 39.31 17.78
CA HIS A 124 46.38 39.26 18.54
C HIS A 124 46.04 37.84 19.02
N PRO A 125 45.50 37.68 20.25
CA PRO A 125 45.10 36.38 20.77
C PRO A 125 43.87 35.82 20.02
N PRO A 126 43.85 34.53 19.67
CA PRO A 126 42.72 33.91 19.00
C PRO A 126 41.53 33.75 19.97
N ASN A 127 40.51 34.60 19.84
CA ASN A 127 39.28 34.54 20.64
C ASN A 127 38.11 34.01 19.79
N LEU A 128 37.53 32.87 20.17
CA LEU A 128 36.48 32.21 19.40
C LEU A 128 35.21 33.06 19.25
N MET A 129 34.77 33.72 20.32
CA MET A 129 33.53 34.51 20.29
C MET A 129 33.66 35.74 19.39
N SER A 130 34.82 36.41 19.43
CA SER A 130 35.14 37.51 18.51
C SER A 130 35.21 37.03 17.07
N HIS A 131 35.77 35.84 16.84
CA HIS A 131 35.87 35.23 15.52
C HIS A 131 34.49 34.91 14.94
N LEU A 132 33.61 34.26 15.71
CA LEU A 132 32.22 33.99 15.31
C LEU A 132 31.43 35.30 15.06
N HIS A 133 31.66 36.33 15.88
CA HIS A 133 31.02 37.64 15.69
C HIS A 133 31.49 38.34 14.41
N ILE A 134 32.78 38.30 14.09
CA ILE A 134 33.34 38.83 12.84
C ILE A 134 32.76 38.06 11.64
N MET A 135 32.60 36.73 11.74
CA MET A 135 31.98 35.92 10.68
C MET A 135 30.51 36.28 10.44
N LEU A 136 29.73 36.57 11.49
CA LEU A 136 28.33 37.00 11.34
C LEU A 136 28.20 38.41 10.74
N THR A 137 29.12 39.32 11.07
CA THR A 137 29.03 40.75 10.70
C THR A 137 29.67 41.07 9.35
N MET A 138 30.79 40.42 9.01
CA MET A 138 31.57 40.68 7.78
C MET A 138 31.33 39.62 6.69
N GLY A 139 30.60 38.55 6.99
CA GLY A 139 30.30 37.47 6.04
C GLY A 139 31.56 36.83 5.43
N ALA A 140 31.52 36.53 4.12
CA ALA A 140 32.61 35.88 3.38
C ALA A 140 33.94 36.68 3.33
N ALA A 141 33.92 37.98 3.65
CA ALA A 141 35.12 38.82 3.66
C ALA A 141 35.96 38.69 4.96
N GLY A 142 35.42 38.02 6.00
CA GLY A 142 36.03 37.88 7.32
C GLY A 142 36.76 36.56 7.60
N HIS A 143 37.02 35.72 6.58
CA HIS A 143 37.67 34.41 6.76
C HIS A 143 39.16 34.52 7.12
N VAL A 144 39.46 34.80 8.40
CA VAL A 144 40.79 34.57 8.97
C VAL A 144 40.87 33.13 9.47
N PRO A 145 41.89 32.34 9.11
CA PRO A 145 41.98 30.96 9.60
C PRO A 145 42.15 30.93 11.12
N PHE A 146 41.32 30.14 11.81
CA PHE A 146 41.40 29.97 13.25
C PHE A 146 42.44 28.88 13.60
N PRO A 147 43.34 29.09 14.57
CA PRO A 147 44.27 28.05 14.99
C PRO A 147 43.55 26.91 15.72
N LEU A 148 43.69 25.67 15.24
CA LEU A 148 43.09 24.48 15.87
C LEU A 148 44.16 23.47 16.30
N LEU A 149 43.93 22.84 17.44
CA LEU A 149 44.66 21.65 17.86
C LEU A 149 43.91 20.39 17.43
N SER A 150 44.56 19.55 16.62
CA SER A 150 44.02 18.26 16.17
C SER A 150 43.60 17.40 17.38
N ASP A 151 42.42 16.78 17.27
CA ASP A 151 41.78 15.91 18.28
C ASP A 151 41.32 16.53 19.61
N VAL A 152 41.70 17.78 19.93
CA VAL A 152 41.27 18.45 21.17
C VAL A 152 40.17 19.49 20.91
N CYS A 153 40.31 20.30 19.86
CA CYS A 153 39.38 21.40 19.56
C CYS A 153 38.22 20.98 18.64
N LYS A 154 37.55 19.85 18.95
CA LYS A 154 36.55 19.26 18.05
C LYS A 154 35.28 20.12 17.92
N ARG A 155 34.78 20.68 19.02
CA ARG A 155 33.57 21.51 18.98
C ARG A 155 33.85 22.89 18.39
N THR A 156 35.00 23.49 18.68
CA THR A 156 35.41 24.74 18.04
C THR A 156 35.50 24.58 16.51
N ALA A 157 36.08 23.48 16.03
CA ALA A 157 36.12 23.17 14.60
C ALA A 157 34.71 23.06 13.99
N GLN A 158 33.81 22.31 14.63
CA GLN A 158 32.43 22.13 14.17
C GLN A 158 31.66 23.46 14.12
N LEU A 159 31.81 24.31 15.13
CA LEU A 159 31.14 25.61 15.18
C LEU A 159 31.63 26.57 14.10
N VAL A 160 32.94 26.69 13.89
CA VAL A 160 33.51 27.54 12.84
C VAL A 160 33.02 27.09 11.46
N GLN A 161 32.92 25.78 11.22
CA GLN A 161 32.36 25.23 9.98
C GLN A 161 30.87 25.57 9.81
N LEU A 162 30.06 25.41 10.86
CA LEU A 162 28.63 25.71 10.82
C LEU A 162 28.36 27.21 10.58
N TYR A 163 29.12 28.10 11.23
CA TYR A 163 29.01 29.54 11.05
C TYR A 163 29.49 30.01 9.67
N ALA A 164 30.49 29.34 9.10
CA ALA A 164 30.92 29.59 7.71
C ALA A 164 29.82 29.22 6.70
N LEU A 165 29.06 28.15 6.97
CA LEU A 165 27.92 27.74 6.15
C LEU A 165 26.70 28.68 6.33
N TYR A 166 26.45 29.18 7.54
CA TYR A 166 25.37 30.12 7.83
C TYR A 166 25.56 31.48 7.14
N SER A 167 26.79 32.02 7.18
CA SER A 167 27.15 33.33 6.59
C SER A 167 27.24 33.34 5.05
N GLY A 168 26.99 32.20 4.39
CA GLY A 168 26.87 32.10 2.93
C GLY A 168 28.18 32.14 2.15
N GLY A 169 29.34 32.13 2.82
CA GLY A 169 30.66 32.27 2.17
C GLY A 169 31.18 31.02 1.44
N ALA A 170 30.73 29.81 1.83
CA ALA A 170 31.20 28.57 1.24
C ALA A 170 30.15 27.97 0.27
N GLY A 171 30.24 28.33 -1.00
CA GLY A 171 29.58 27.60 -2.10
C GLY A 171 30.27 26.25 -2.42
N SER A 172 31.46 25.99 -1.86
CA SER A 172 32.20 24.75 -2.06
C SER A 172 32.92 24.33 -0.77
N ILE A 173 32.86 23.04 -0.46
CA ILE A 173 33.50 22.37 0.68
C ILE A 173 35.03 22.50 0.64
N PHE A 174 35.62 22.87 -0.51
CA PHE A 174 37.05 23.13 -0.69
C PHE A 174 37.59 24.33 0.12
N SER A 175 36.74 25.25 0.59
CA SER A 175 37.18 26.35 1.47
C SER A 175 37.21 26.00 2.96
N ILE A 176 36.74 24.81 3.36
CA ILE A 176 36.75 24.38 4.77
C ILE A 176 38.17 24.08 5.25
N SER A 177 39.06 23.60 4.36
CA SER A 177 40.47 23.36 4.67
C SER A 177 41.28 24.66 4.82
N SER A 178 40.89 25.75 4.14
CA SER A 178 41.51 27.07 4.29
C SER A 178 41.11 27.82 5.58
N LEU A 179 40.20 27.27 6.39
CA LEU A 179 39.78 27.87 7.66
C LEU A 179 40.78 27.59 8.80
N PHE A 180 41.77 26.74 8.60
CA PHE A 180 42.68 26.30 9.67
C PHE A 180 44.14 26.34 9.21
N THR A 181 45.02 26.93 10.03
CA THR A 181 46.43 27.19 9.70
C THR A 181 47.31 25.94 9.77
N SER A 182 46.88 24.88 10.46
CA SER A 182 47.63 23.63 10.63
C SER A 182 46.69 22.47 10.97
N CYS A 183 46.15 21.78 9.96
CA CYS A 183 45.52 20.47 10.20
C CYS A 183 45.72 19.53 9.02
N SER A 184 46.43 18.43 9.27
CA SER A 184 46.45 17.24 8.43
C SER A 184 45.08 16.59 8.44
N ALA A 185 44.41 16.60 7.29
CA ALA A 185 43.36 15.67 6.85
C ALA A 185 42.62 14.87 7.95
N LEU A 186 41.82 15.54 8.79
CA LEU A 186 40.85 14.86 9.65
C LEU A 186 39.63 14.47 8.81
N ALA A 187 39.53 13.17 8.53
CA ALA A 187 38.34 12.42 8.14
C ALA A 187 37.45 13.04 7.04
N VAL A 188 37.99 13.21 5.83
CA VAL A 188 37.20 13.52 4.62
C VAL A 188 36.44 12.30 4.08
N SER A 189 36.67 11.10 4.61
CA SER A 189 36.15 9.84 4.04
C SER A 189 34.66 9.56 4.29
N ALA A 190 34.03 10.18 5.29
CA ALA A 190 32.60 9.98 5.58
C ALA A 190 31.67 11.03 4.91
N LEU A 191 32.23 11.93 4.10
CA LEU A 191 31.56 13.14 3.61
C LEU A 191 31.06 13.07 2.15
N THR A 192 31.31 11.98 1.43
CA THR A 192 30.99 11.85 -0.01
C THR A 192 29.49 11.84 -0.31
N GLU A 193 28.64 11.26 0.54
CA GLU A 193 27.18 11.27 0.35
C GLU A 193 26.56 12.64 0.63
N TRP A 194 26.98 13.30 1.72
CA TRP A 194 26.46 14.61 2.10
C TRP A 194 26.97 15.74 1.19
N GLN A 195 28.16 15.59 0.58
CA GLN A 195 28.71 16.51 -0.42
C GLN A 195 27.76 16.75 -1.60
N GLN A 196 27.19 15.69 -2.17
CA GLN A 196 26.27 15.79 -3.30
C GLN A 196 24.94 16.45 -2.94
N LEU A 197 24.46 16.24 -1.70
CA LEU A 197 23.23 16.83 -1.21
C LEU A 197 23.42 18.33 -0.88
N LEU A 198 24.58 18.69 -0.32
CA LEU A 198 24.98 20.06 -0.02
C LEU A 198 25.10 20.93 -1.29
N GLU A 199 25.64 20.39 -2.38
CA GLU A 199 25.77 21.08 -3.67
C GLU A 199 24.42 21.32 -4.37
N LYS A 200 23.44 20.44 -4.16
CA LYS A 200 22.08 20.58 -4.72
C LYS A 200 21.21 21.57 -3.95
N THR A 201 21.60 21.92 -2.73
CA THR A 201 20.74 22.65 -1.80
C THR A 201 21.02 24.16 -1.84
N SER A 202 20.05 24.94 -2.35
CA SER A 202 20.25 26.38 -2.55
C SER A 202 20.22 27.20 -1.26
N SER A 203 19.46 26.79 -0.23
CA SER A 203 19.32 27.60 0.98
C SER A 203 20.47 27.39 1.99
N PRO A 204 21.01 28.46 2.61
CA PRO A 204 22.10 28.34 3.58
C PRO A 204 21.66 27.59 4.85
N HIS A 205 20.44 27.83 5.32
CA HIS A 205 19.87 27.16 6.49
C HIS A 205 19.80 25.63 6.31
N GLN A 206 19.38 25.13 5.14
CA GLN A 206 19.34 23.69 4.89
C GLN A 206 20.75 23.09 4.85
N ARG A 207 21.74 23.81 4.29
CA ARG A 207 23.14 23.34 4.30
C ARG A 207 23.68 23.23 5.73
N VAL A 208 23.37 24.18 6.59
CA VAL A 208 23.73 24.13 8.02
C VAL A 208 23.13 22.90 8.67
N VAL A 209 21.83 22.65 8.51
CA VAL A 209 21.15 21.50 9.13
C VAL A 209 21.69 20.17 8.60
N LEU A 210 21.94 20.04 7.29
CA LEU A 210 22.57 18.85 6.70
C LEU A 210 23.98 18.62 7.26
N TRP A 211 24.75 19.69 7.49
CA TRP A 211 26.07 19.59 8.09
C TRP A 211 26.01 19.17 9.57
N ILE A 212 25.03 19.65 10.33
CA ILE A 212 24.80 19.22 11.72
C ILE A 212 24.59 17.69 11.76
N VAL A 213 23.78 17.15 10.84
CA VAL A 213 23.53 15.71 10.73
C VAL A 213 24.78 14.95 10.29
N ALA A 214 25.54 15.47 9.32
CA ALA A 214 26.79 14.86 8.85
C ALA A 214 27.86 14.77 9.95
N GLN A 215 27.89 15.76 10.86
CA GLN A 215 28.76 15.80 12.03
C GLN A 215 28.25 14.96 13.21
N GLY A 216 27.06 14.38 13.12
CA GLY A 216 26.45 13.56 14.17
C GLY A 216 26.01 14.35 15.41
N LEU A 217 25.76 15.65 15.28
CA LEU A 217 25.33 16.51 16.39
C LEU A 217 23.84 16.33 16.66
N THR A 218 23.49 16.13 17.93
CA THR A 218 22.09 15.99 18.38
C THR A 218 21.51 17.30 18.88
N ARG A 219 20.19 17.33 19.12
CA ARG A 219 19.52 18.47 19.79
C ARG A 219 20.05 18.74 21.18
N GLU A 220 20.44 17.68 21.90
CA GLU A 220 21.02 17.78 23.24
C GLU A 220 22.40 18.44 23.20
N ASP A 221 23.22 18.10 22.19
CA ASP A 221 24.51 18.74 21.96
C ASP A 221 24.36 20.24 21.69
N LEU A 222 23.38 20.64 20.88
CA LEU A 222 23.08 22.04 20.59
C LEU A 222 22.57 22.80 21.81
N ALA A 223 21.86 22.13 22.73
CA ALA A 223 21.41 22.72 23.98
C ALA A 223 22.56 22.94 24.99
N SER A 224 23.66 22.17 24.88
CA SER A 224 24.85 22.32 25.73
C SER A 224 25.71 23.55 25.40
N LEU A 225 25.47 24.19 24.25
CA LEU A 225 26.19 25.36 23.77
C LEU A 225 25.69 26.66 24.46
N PRO A 226 26.54 27.69 24.60
CA PRO A 226 26.11 29.01 25.03
C PRO A 226 25.01 29.56 24.13
N VAL A 227 23.97 30.17 24.72
CA VAL A 227 22.78 30.64 24.00
C VAL A 227 23.12 31.53 22.81
N GLY A 228 24.10 32.45 22.95
CA GLY A 228 24.54 33.32 21.86
C GLY A 228 25.18 32.58 20.68
N VAL A 229 25.80 31.42 20.93
CA VAL A 229 26.40 30.58 19.89
C VAL A 229 25.37 29.61 19.29
N ALA A 230 24.42 29.15 20.09
CA ALA A 230 23.38 28.24 19.63
C ALA A 230 22.31 28.93 18.76
N LEU A 231 22.08 30.23 18.97
CA LEU A 231 20.95 30.96 18.37
C LEU A 231 20.89 30.89 16.82
N PRO A 232 21.98 31.14 16.05
CA PRO A 232 21.95 31.02 14.59
C PRO A 232 21.72 29.58 14.09
N LEU A 233 22.15 28.59 14.87
CA LEU A 233 21.94 27.18 14.56
C LEU A 233 20.46 26.79 14.77
N TRP A 234 19.85 27.27 15.87
CA TRP A 234 18.43 27.09 16.13
C TRP A 234 17.55 27.84 15.12
N ASP A 235 17.96 29.04 14.70
CA ASP A 235 17.33 29.81 13.63
C ASP A 235 17.34 29.03 12.30
N SER A 236 18.48 28.39 11.97
CA SER A 236 18.58 27.51 10.80
C SER A 236 17.64 26.30 10.88
N ILE A 237 17.55 25.66 12.05
CA ILE A 237 16.62 24.55 12.29
C ILE A 237 15.17 25.02 12.16
N PHE A 238 14.85 26.21 12.68
CA PHE A 238 13.52 26.80 12.60
C PHE A 238 13.10 27.08 11.14
N HIS A 239 13.96 27.72 10.35
CA HIS A 239 13.71 27.95 8.92
C HIS A 239 13.63 26.64 8.12
N CYS A 240 14.41 25.62 8.48
CA CYS A 240 14.31 24.29 7.86
C CYS A 240 13.06 23.52 8.26
N ARG A 241 12.35 23.91 9.34
CA ARG A 241 11.10 23.28 9.74
C ARG A 241 9.95 23.58 8.78
N GLU A 242 9.97 24.78 8.19
CA GLU A 242 9.01 25.19 7.16
C GLU A 242 9.25 24.43 5.85
N ASN A 243 10.51 24.33 5.42
CA ASN A 243 10.92 23.63 4.20
C ASN A 243 12.11 22.68 4.47
N PRO A 244 11.86 21.44 4.91
CA PRO A 244 12.94 20.48 5.14
C PRO A 244 13.55 20.02 3.80
N PRO A 245 14.87 19.77 3.74
CA PRO A 245 15.48 19.24 2.53
C PRO A 245 15.03 17.78 2.31
N PRO A 246 14.80 17.35 1.05
CA PRO A 246 14.40 15.98 0.76
C PRO A 246 15.58 15.03 1.00
N SER A 247 15.52 14.27 2.09
CA SER A 247 16.49 13.21 2.42
C SER A 247 15.75 12.02 3.01
N ASP A 248 16.30 10.82 2.82
CA ASP A 248 15.78 9.58 3.40
C ASP A 248 16.32 9.31 4.82
N ASP A 249 17.24 10.14 5.33
CA ASP A 249 17.84 9.95 6.65
C ASP A 249 16.89 10.42 7.77
N LEU A 250 16.49 9.47 8.63
CA LEU A 250 15.61 9.70 9.79
C LEU A 250 16.18 10.74 10.77
N ARG A 251 17.51 10.83 10.90
CA ARG A 251 18.19 11.73 11.83
C ARG A 251 17.95 13.21 11.52
N LEU A 252 17.75 13.53 10.24
CA LEU A 252 17.45 14.89 9.79
C LEU A 252 16.11 15.37 10.33
N TYR A 253 15.05 14.57 10.19
CA TYR A 253 13.71 14.96 10.61
C TYR A 253 13.55 14.97 12.12
N GLU A 254 14.30 14.12 12.82
CA GLU A 254 14.42 14.15 14.29
C GLU A 254 15.06 15.47 14.75
N LEU A 255 16.16 15.90 14.11
CA LEU A 255 16.82 17.18 14.39
C LEU A 255 15.92 18.40 14.09
N ILE A 256 15.14 18.36 13.00
CA ILE A 256 14.20 19.43 12.64
C ILE A 256 12.96 19.41 13.56
N GLY A 257 12.62 18.25 14.14
CA GLY A 257 11.43 18.07 14.98
C GLY A 257 10.15 17.93 14.16
N ARG A 258 10.26 17.32 12.97
CA ARG A 258 9.14 16.94 12.10
C ARG A 258 8.88 15.44 12.24
N GLU A 259 8.28 15.08 13.37
CA GLU A 259 7.92 13.69 13.68
C GLU A 259 6.88 13.10 12.73
N ASP A 260 6.11 13.95 12.06
CA ASP A 260 5.12 13.59 11.04
C ASP A 260 5.78 12.87 9.86
N ILE A 261 6.84 13.46 9.27
CA ILE A 261 7.58 12.87 8.15
C ILE A 261 8.31 11.60 8.59
N LEU A 262 8.88 11.63 9.79
CA LEU A 262 9.59 10.49 10.38
C LEU A 262 8.65 9.30 10.60
N LYS A 263 7.42 9.52 11.06
CA LYS A 263 6.39 8.48 11.17
C LYS A 263 6.01 7.95 9.79
N THR A 264 5.85 8.80 8.77
CA THR A 264 5.56 8.37 7.40
C THR A 264 6.68 7.49 6.83
N LEU A 265 7.94 7.88 7.00
CA LEU A 265 9.10 7.08 6.56
C LEU A 265 9.20 5.75 7.31
N ARG A 266 8.93 5.72 8.62
CA ARG A 266 8.89 4.47 9.40
C ARG A 266 7.75 3.55 8.97
N THR A 267 6.57 4.11 8.68
CA THR A 267 5.44 3.32 8.16
C THR A 267 5.72 2.78 6.76
N ALA A 268 6.41 3.54 5.90
CA ALA A 268 6.86 3.06 4.59
C ALA A 268 7.94 1.97 4.71
N ALA A 269 8.77 2.02 5.76
CA ALA A 269 9.77 1.00 6.08
C ALA A 269 9.21 -0.28 6.72
N GLY A 270 7.88 -0.38 6.93
CA GLY A 270 7.21 -1.61 7.35
C GLY A 270 7.02 -1.79 8.85
N ASP A 271 7.42 -0.84 9.69
CA ASP A 271 7.21 -0.89 11.15
C ASP A 271 5.77 -0.46 11.49
N THR A 272 4.82 -1.34 11.21
CA THR A 272 3.47 -1.26 11.80
C THR A 272 3.41 -2.22 12.97
N THR A 273 3.14 -1.70 14.17
CA THR A 273 2.82 -2.52 15.34
C THR A 273 1.67 -3.47 14.99
N PRO A 274 1.84 -4.79 15.17
CA PRO A 274 0.78 -5.75 14.89
C PRO A 274 -0.39 -5.53 15.85
N LEU A 275 -1.59 -5.39 15.28
CA LEU A 275 -2.83 -5.37 16.04
C LEU A 275 -2.95 -6.69 16.81
N THR A 276 -2.99 -6.59 18.13
CA THR A 276 -3.11 -7.75 19.03
C THR A 276 -4.59 -8.12 19.10
N ILE A 277 -4.94 -9.34 18.67
CA ILE A 277 -6.30 -9.85 18.76
C ILE A 277 -6.49 -10.44 20.16
N GLU A 278 -7.25 -9.76 21.01
CA GLU A 278 -7.81 -10.37 22.21
C GLU A 278 -8.93 -11.34 21.79
N ALA A 279 -8.78 -12.60 22.20
CA ALA A 279 -9.69 -13.69 21.88
C ALA A 279 -10.59 -13.97 23.08
N MET A 280 -11.85 -13.51 23.06
CA MET A 280 -12.87 -14.00 24.00
C MET A 280 -14.33 -13.98 23.49
N GLU A 281 -14.59 -13.67 22.22
CA GLU A 281 -15.92 -13.84 21.58
C GLU A 281 -15.79 -14.72 20.33
N LYS A 282 -16.84 -15.51 20.00
CA LYS A 282 -16.93 -16.26 18.74
C LYS A 282 -16.63 -15.30 17.58
N ASP A 283 -15.53 -15.53 16.88
CA ASP A 283 -15.08 -14.64 15.81
C ASP A 283 -16.09 -14.66 14.65
N ASP A 284 -16.68 -13.50 14.36
CA ASP A 284 -17.57 -13.27 13.22
C ASP A 284 -16.79 -12.94 11.94
N GLY A 285 -15.46 -12.84 12.04
CA GLY A 285 -14.55 -12.51 10.95
C GLY A 285 -14.52 -11.04 10.58
N MET A 286 -15.22 -10.16 11.32
CA MET A 286 -15.41 -8.73 11.01
C MET A 286 -14.75 -7.80 12.05
N LYS A 287 -13.71 -8.29 12.73
CA LYS A 287 -12.83 -7.47 13.58
C LYS A 287 -12.02 -6.52 12.69
N VAL A 288 -12.43 -5.25 12.65
CA VAL A 288 -11.77 -4.17 11.90
C VAL A 288 -11.25 -3.13 12.90
N ASP A 289 -10.19 -2.41 12.53
CA ASP A 289 -9.71 -1.25 13.31
C ASP A 289 -10.80 -0.16 13.32
N ASP A 290 -11.40 0.02 14.49
CA ASP A 290 -12.51 0.93 14.67
C ASP A 290 -12.08 2.41 14.68
N GLU A 291 -10.79 2.75 14.85
CA GLU A 291 -10.37 4.15 15.03
C GLU A 291 -10.57 4.99 13.77
N ILE A 292 -10.03 4.53 12.62
CA ILE A 292 -10.18 5.22 11.33
C ILE A 292 -11.64 5.23 10.87
N ILE A 293 -12.36 4.13 11.14
CA ILE A 293 -13.77 4.01 10.81
C ILE A 293 -14.62 5.00 11.60
N LYS A 294 -14.35 5.15 12.91
CA LYS A 294 -15.03 6.13 13.78
C LYS A 294 -14.75 7.56 13.34
N LEU A 295 -13.57 7.86 12.78
CA LEU A 295 -13.31 9.18 12.19
C LEU A 295 -14.12 9.41 10.91
N THR A 296 -14.21 8.40 10.04
CA THR A 296 -14.92 8.48 8.75
C THR A 296 -16.43 8.59 8.94
N PHE A 297 -17.00 7.78 9.84
CA PHE A 297 -18.42 7.72 10.14
C PHE A 297 -18.69 8.07 11.61
N SER A 298 -18.33 9.30 12.01
CA SER A 298 -18.43 9.75 13.41
C SER A 298 -19.85 10.05 13.90
N LYS A 299 -20.80 10.29 12.98
CA LYS A 299 -22.16 10.75 13.30
C LYS A 299 -23.15 9.63 13.57
N ASP A 300 -22.85 8.42 13.14
CA ASP A 300 -23.76 7.28 13.23
C ASP A 300 -23.00 5.97 13.48
N LEU A 301 -23.76 4.92 13.77
CA LEU A 301 -23.23 3.58 14.00
C LEU A 301 -23.46 2.68 12.78
N ARG A 302 -23.40 3.24 11.56
CA ARG A 302 -23.72 2.50 10.32
C ARG A 302 -22.88 1.23 10.16
N VAL A 303 -21.63 1.26 10.62
CA VAL A 303 -20.72 0.12 10.51
C VAL A 303 -21.12 -1.01 11.45
N ASN A 304 -21.64 -0.71 12.63
CA ASN A 304 -22.19 -1.74 13.53
C ASN A 304 -23.45 -2.37 12.92
N GLU A 305 -24.26 -1.57 12.23
CA GLU A 305 -25.43 -2.09 11.52
C GLU A 305 -25.03 -2.97 10.33
N VAL A 306 -24.00 -2.59 9.56
CA VAL A 306 -23.43 -3.43 8.50
C VAL A 306 -22.86 -4.74 9.05
N LYS A 307 -22.11 -4.69 10.17
CA LYS A 307 -21.64 -5.90 10.88
C LYS A 307 -22.81 -6.80 11.28
N ARG A 308 -23.92 -6.22 11.76
CA ARG A 308 -25.15 -6.97 12.11
C ARG A 308 -25.81 -7.61 10.89
N LEU A 309 -25.86 -6.92 9.76
CA LEU A 309 -26.49 -7.39 8.51
C LEU A 309 -25.68 -8.49 7.81
N LEU A 310 -24.35 -8.39 7.83
CA LEU A 310 -23.43 -9.33 7.17
C LEU A 310 -22.99 -10.51 8.05
N ASN A 311 -23.51 -10.61 9.28
CA ASN A 311 -23.17 -11.70 10.18
C ASN A 311 -23.78 -13.02 9.70
N SER A 312 -22.92 -14.01 9.41
CA SER A 312 -23.29 -15.37 9.01
C SER A 312 -22.99 -16.43 10.07
N SER A 313 -22.38 -16.04 11.20
CA SER A 313 -21.83 -16.96 12.21
C SER A 313 -22.72 -17.14 13.43
N GLN A 314 -23.86 -16.46 13.47
CA GLN A 314 -24.84 -16.56 14.54
C GLN A 314 -26.16 -17.11 13.98
N PRO A 315 -26.95 -17.83 14.79
CA PRO A 315 -28.19 -18.42 14.33
C PRO A 315 -29.27 -17.32 14.19
N VAL A 316 -30.09 -17.43 13.16
CA VAL A 316 -31.08 -16.39 12.85
C VAL A 316 -32.32 -16.55 13.73
N LYS A 317 -32.90 -15.44 14.18
CA LYS A 317 -34.15 -15.46 14.96
C LYS A 317 -35.34 -15.64 14.03
N ILE A 318 -36.19 -16.64 14.31
CA ILE A 318 -37.41 -16.92 13.55
C ILE A 318 -38.61 -16.72 14.47
N SER A 319 -39.28 -15.58 14.34
CA SER A 319 -40.48 -15.26 15.11
C SER A 319 -41.73 -15.59 14.28
N LEU A 320 -42.30 -16.76 14.51
CA LEU A 320 -43.59 -17.17 13.96
C LEU A 320 -44.57 -17.42 15.11
N GLU A 321 -45.80 -16.97 14.94
CA GLU A 321 -46.90 -17.23 15.87
C GLU A 321 -47.67 -18.46 15.39
N GLN A 322 -47.81 -19.47 16.24
CA GLN A 322 -48.62 -20.65 15.94
C GLN A 322 -50.10 -20.27 16.01
N LYS A 323 -50.80 -20.39 14.88
CA LYS A 323 -52.26 -20.21 14.86
C LYS A 323 -52.93 -21.40 15.55
N PRO A 324 -54.06 -21.20 16.26
CA PRO A 324 -54.77 -22.29 16.95
C PRO A 324 -55.23 -23.44 16.04
N GLU A 325 -55.39 -23.17 14.74
CA GLU A 325 -55.82 -24.12 13.72
C GLU A 325 -54.68 -25.02 13.20
N VAL A 326 -53.42 -24.63 13.43
CA VAL A 326 -52.23 -25.29 12.86
C VAL A 326 -51.67 -26.30 13.86
N SER A 327 -51.51 -27.55 13.40
CA SER A 327 -50.92 -28.62 14.23
C SER A 327 -49.44 -28.34 14.56
N ASP A 328 -48.93 -28.94 15.63
CA ASP A 328 -47.52 -28.76 16.02
C ASP A 328 -46.55 -29.22 14.91
N HIS A 329 -46.90 -30.29 14.19
CA HIS A 329 -46.11 -30.80 13.06
C HIS A 329 -46.06 -29.79 11.91
N GLU A 330 -47.22 -29.28 11.50
CA GLU A 330 -47.33 -28.27 10.45
C GLU A 330 -46.64 -26.96 10.85
N PHE A 331 -46.65 -26.61 12.14
CA PHE A 331 -45.93 -25.45 12.64
C PHE A 331 -44.40 -25.61 12.58
N ILE A 332 -43.86 -26.80 12.89
CA ILE A 332 -42.44 -27.11 12.73
C ILE A 332 -42.04 -27.01 11.26
N GLU A 333 -42.85 -27.58 10.36
CA GLU A 333 -42.60 -27.48 8.91
C GLU A 333 -42.61 -26.02 8.43
N GLN A 334 -43.56 -25.19 8.89
CA GLN A 334 -43.60 -23.76 8.61
C GLN A 334 -42.36 -23.02 9.15
N GLN A 335 -41.86 -23.39 10.34
CA GLN A 335 -40.61 -22.86 10.89
C GLN A 335 -39.41 -23.23 10.03
N GLU A 336 -39.33 -24.47 9.56
CA GLU A 336 -38.24 -24.93 8.69
C GLU A 336 -38.30 -24.31 7.29
N LEU A 337 -39.48 -24.14 6.68
CA LEU A 337 -39.64 -23.43 5.40
C LEU A 337 -39.21 -21.97 5.51
N THR A 338 -39.59 -21.31 6.60
CA THR A 338 -39.16 -19.93 6.88
C THR A 338 -37.66 -19.87 7.11
N LEU A 339 -37.09 -20.85 7.84
CA LEU A 339 -35.64 -20.99 8.02
C LEU A 339 -34.94 -21.16 6.67
N LEU A 340 -35.48 -21.96 5.76
CA LEU A 340 -34.90 -22.20 4.44
C LEU A 340 -34.79 -20.90 3.63
N THR A 341 -35.85 -20.09 3.57
CA THR A 341 -35.82 -18.76 2.91
C THR A 341 -34.79 -17.83 3.55
N VAL A 342 -34.70 -17.83 4.88
CA VAL A 342 -33.69 -17.05 5.60
C VAL A 342 -32.27 -17.57 5.32
N CYS A 343 -32.08 -18.88 5.23
CA CYS A 343 -30.82 -19.51 4.90
C CYS A 343 -30.36 -19.16 3.48
N GLN A 344 -31.26 -19.01 2.50
CA GLN A 344 -30.91 -18.50 1.17
C GLN A 344 -30.23 -17.14 1.23
N ARG A 345 -30.74 -16.22 2.08
CA ARG A 345 -30.07 -14.95 2.36
C ARG A 345 -28.73 -15.16 3.07
N THR A 346 -28.68 -15.98 4.12
CA THR A 346 -27.45 -16.25 4.89
C THR A 346 -26.33 -16.81 4.01
N MET A 347 -26.67 -17.64 3.03
CA MET A 347 -25.73 -18.21 2.05
C MET A 347 -25.08 -17.16 1.14
N ALA A 348 -25.73 -16.02 0.90
CA ALA A 348 -25.21 -14.92 0.09
C ALA A 348 -24.37 -13.91 0.90
N LEU A 349 -24.52 -13.85 2.24
CA LEU A 349 -23.82 -12.89 3.10
C LEU A 349 -22.29 -12.94 3.02
N PRO A 350 -21.62 -14.10 2.89
CA PRO A 350 -20.16 -14.15 2.86
C PRO A 350 -19.53 -13.31 1.75
N VAL A 351 -20.17 -13.19 0.58
CA VAL A 351 -19.65 -12.36 -0.53
C VAL A 351 -19.57 -10.90 -0.11
N GLY A 352 -20.64 -10.34 0.46
CA GLY A 352 -20.67 -8.97 0.97
C GLY A 352 -19.72 -8.78 2.16
N ARG A 353 -19.60 -9.79 3.04
CA ARG A 353 -18.64 -9.77 4.15
C ARG A 353 -17.19 -9.64 3.66
N GLY A 354 -16.82 -10.39 2.62
CA GLY A 354 -15.49 -10.30 2.02
C GLY A 354 -15.17 -8.94 1.40
N MET A 355 -16.17 -8.28 0.80
CA MET A 355 -16.03 -6.90 0.31
C MET A 355 -15.88 -5.90 1.46
N PHE A 356 -16.61 -6.10 2.56
CA PHE A 356 -16.56 -5.23 3.74
C PHE A 356 -15.23 -5.30 4.49
N THR A 357 -14.63 -6.49 4.60
CA THR A 357 -13.38 -6.72 5.35
C THR A 357 -12.13 -6.78 4.47
N LEU A 358 -12.21 -6.35 3.21
CA LEU A 358 -11.12 -6.44 2.24
C LEU A 358 -9.82 -5.76 2.73
N ALA A 359 -8.72 -6.50 2.71
CA ALA A 359 -7.37 -6.02 3.03
C ALA A 359 -7.19 -5.35 4.41
N VAL A 360 -8.00 -5.74 5.41
CA VAL A 360 -8.00 -5.12 6.75
C VAL A 360 -6.92 -5.68 7.69
N SER A 361 -6.63 -6.98 7.61
CA SER A 361 -5.83 -7.69 8.62
C SER A 361 -4.45 -8.12 8.10
N LYS A 362 -3.43 -8.04 8.96
CA LYS A 362 -2.14 -8.69 8.77
C LYS A 362 -2.11 -9.97 9.61
N PRO A 363 -1.94 -11.16 9.01
CA PRO A 363 -1.94 -12.41 9.76
C PRO A 363 -0.63 -12.56 10.54
N LEU A 364 -0.71 -13.23 11.68
CA LEU A 364 0.48 -13.69 12.40
C LEU A 364 1.05 -14.92 11.67
N PRO A 365 2.37 -14.97 11.39
CA PRO A 365 2.99 -16.12 10.68
C PRO A 365 2.84 -17.46 11.43
N THR A 366 2.60 -17.42 12.75
CA THR A 366 2.56 -18.62 13.61
C THR A 366 1.18 -19.25 13.74
N SER A 367 0.11 -18.52 13.43
CA SER A 367 -1.27 -19.01 13.60
C SER A 367 -1.98 -19.19 12.26
N PRO A 368 -2.74 -20.28 12.06
CA PRO A 368 -3.64 -20.38 10.93
C PRO A 368 -4.73 -19.30 11.01
N LEU A 369 -5.30 -18.98 9.87
CA LEU A 369 -6.38 -18.01 9.75
C LEU A 369 -7.65 -18.55 10.41
N SER A 370 -8.24 -17.77 11.33
CA SER A 370 -9.58 -18.08 11.84
C SER A 370 -10.61 -17.79 10.77
N ILE A 371 -11.23 -18.86 10.24
CA ILE A 371 -12.35 -18.77 9.30
C ILE A 371 -13.65 -18.88 10.11
N PRO A 372 -14.51 -17.85 10.11
CA PRO A 372 -15.77 -17.89 10.83
C PRO A 372 -16.70 -18.97 10.24
N GLY A 373 -17.49 -19.64 11.08
CA GLY A 373 -18.48 -20.63 10.62
C GLY A 373 -19.68 -19.97 9.93
N VAL A 374 -20.33 -20.70 9.02
CA VAL A 374 -21.64 -20.32 8.46
C VAL A 374 -22.71 -21.14 9.19
N GLU A 375 -23.46 -20.50 10.09
CA GLU A 375 -24.53 -21.15 10.86
C GLU A 375 -25.86 -21.06 10.08
N LEU A 376 -26.38 -22.22 9.64
CA LEU A 376 -27.67 -22.36 8.94
C LEU A 376 -28.81 -22.80 9.88
N THR A 377 -28.69 -22.46 11.17
CA THR A 377 -29.70 -22.83 12.18
C THR A 377 -30.51 -21.61 12.61
N GLY A 378 -31.75 -21.86 13.01
CA GLY A 378 -32.66 -20.86 13.54
C GLY A 378 -32.79 -20.93 15.06
N ARG A 379 -33.17 -19.82 15.69
CA ARG A 379 -33.66 -19.77 17.07
C ARG A 379 -35.08 -19.24 17.11
N ALA A 380 -36.02 -20.04 17.62
CA ALA A 380 -37.41 -19.64 17.78
C ALA A 380 -37.64 -19.05 19.19
N PRO A 381 -38.03 -17.76 19.32
CA PRO A 381 -38.45 -17.18 20.58
C PRO A 381 -39.84 -17.73 20.99
N PRO A 382 -40.22 -17.70 22.28
CA PRO A 382 -39.49 -17.13 23.43
C PRO A 382 -38.48 -18.10 24.08
N LYS A 383 -38.56 -19.41 23.81
CA LYS A 383 -37.71 -20.44 24.44
C LYS A 383 -36.29 -20.50 23.85
N ASN A 384 -36.03 -19.81 22.74
CA ASN A 384 -34.78 -19.88 21.98
C ASN A 384 -34.42 -21.32 21.57
N SER A 385 -35.43 -22.13 21.22
CA SER A 385 -35.20 -23.49 20.71
C SER A 385 -34.50 -23.44 19.36
N THR A 386 -33.57 -24.36 19.13
CA THR A 386 -32.86 -24.50 17.86
C THR A 386 -33.77 -25.18 16.84
N VAL A 387 -33.93 -24.53 15.68
CA VAL A 387 -34.61 -25.09 14.51
C VAL A 387 -33.53 -25.46 13.48
N SER A 388 -33.52 -26.70 13.03
CA SER A 388 -32.61 -27.23 12.00
C SER A 388 -33.40 -27.69 10.77
N LEU A 389 -32.75 -27.74 9.62
CA LEU A 389 -33.33 -28.18 8.34
C LEU A 389 -33.19 -29.71 8.19
N GLU A 390 -33.90 -30.44 9.04
CA GLU A 390 -33.85 -31.92 9.09
C GLU A 390 -35.07 -32.57 8.45
N HIS A 391 -36.26 -31.97 8.57
CA HIS A 391 -37.51 -32.59 8.13
C HIS A 391 -37.93 -32.19 6.71
N ILE A 392 -37.29 -31.16 6.12
CA ILE A 392 -37.52 -30.70 4.74
C ILE A 392 -36.49 -31.27 3.76
N GLU A 393 -36.95 -31.60 2.55
CA GLU A 393 -36.09 -31.94 1.42
C GLU A 393 -35.18 -30.75 1.05
N LYS A 394 -33.86 -30.95 1.19
CA LYS A 394 -32.85 -29.96 0.84
C LYS A 394 -31.97 -30.45 -0.32
N PRO A 395 -31.50 -29.54 -1.19
CA PRO A 395 -30.49 -29.90 -2.18
C PRO A 395 -29.23 -30.45 -1.46
N PRO A 396 -28.68 -31.61 -1.88
CA PRO A 396 -27.54 -32.22 -1.20
C PRO A 396 -26.30 -31.33 -1.18
N ASN A 397 -26.15 -30.48 -2.20
CA ASN A 397 -24.98 -29.61 -2.41
C ASN A 397 -25.20 -28.15 -1.95
N MET A 398 -26.28 -27.88 -1.21
CA MET A 398 -26.67 -26.51 -0.78
C MET A 398 -25.54 -25.74 -0.08
N VAL A 399 -24.65 -26.43 0.63
CA VAL A 399 -23.64 -25.82 1.52
C VAL A 399 -22.28 -25.59 0.83
N LEU A 400 -22.02 -26.19 -0.33
CA LEU A 400 -20.70 -26.17 -0.99
C LEU A 400 -20.24 -24.76 -1.38
N TRP A 401 -21.03 -24.05 -2.19
CA TRP A 401 -20.72 -22.68 -2.62
C TRP A 401 -20.73 -21.64 -1.50
N PRO A 402 -21.67 -21.67 -0.54
CA PRO A 402 -21.61 -20.78 0.63
C PRO A 402 -20.34 -20.96 1.46
N GLN A 403 -19.90 -22.21 1.65
CA GLN A 403 -18.63 -22.49 2.33
C GLN A 403 -17.43 -21.99 1.53
N PHE A 404 -17.46 -22.14 0.21
CA PHE A 404 -16.45 -21.59 -0.68
C PHE A 404 -16.36 -20.06 -0.55
N HIS A 405 -17.48 -19.34 -0.70
CA HIS A 405 -17.52 -17.88 -0.52
C HIS A 405 -17.09 -17.44 0.88
N ASN A 406 -17.40 -18.23 1.92
CA ASN A 406 -16.96 -17.98 3.29
C ASN A 406 -15.44 -18.07 3.44
N GLY A 407 -14.81 -19.05 2.80
CA GLY A 407 -13.35 -19.15 2.68
C GLY A 407 -12.74 -17.98 1.94
N VAL A 408 -13.33 -17.59 0.79
CA VAL A 408 -12.88 -16.43 0.01
C VAL A 408 -12.92 -15.16 0.85
N ALA A 409 -14.03 -14.92 1.54
CA ALA A 409 -14.21 -13.75 2.39
C ALA A 409 -13.22 -13.69 3.57
N ALA A 410 -12.89 -14.83 4.17
CA ALA A 410 -11.87 -14.88 5.22
C ALA A 410 -10.48 -14.56 4.66
N GLY A 411 -10.13 -15.09 3.49
CA GLY A 411 -8.84 -14.83 2.84
C GLY A 411 -8.67 -13.40 2.30
N LEU A 412 -9.74 -12.80 1.76
CA LEU A 412 -9.72 -11.40 1.27
C LEU A 412 -9.48 -10.39 2.41
N ARG A 413 -9.65 -10.81 3.67
CA ARG A 413 -9.29 -10.01 4.84
C ARG A 413 -7.79 -9.74 4.93
N LEU A 414 -6.96 -10.52 4.26
CA LEU A 414 -5.51 -10.40 4.33
C LEU A 414 -5.03 -9.23 3.46
N SER A 415 -4.17 -8.37 4.01
CA SER A 415 -3.58 -7.27 3.26
C SER A 415 -2.63 -7.79 2.16
N PRO A 416 -2.62 -7.23 0.95
CA PRO A 416 -1.70 -7.67 -0.12
C PRO A 416 -0.22 -7.50 0.26
N ASN A 417 0.10 -6.56 1.16
CA ASN A 417 1.45 -6.32 1.65
C ASN A 417 1.93 -7.31 2.74
N ALA A 418 1.10 -8.29 3.12
CA ALA A 418 1.51 -9.32 4.06
C ALA A 418 2.53 -10.27 3.41
N MET A 419 3.63 -10.57 4.11
CA MET A 419 4.62 -11.55 3.67
C MET A 419 4.14 -12.94 4.10
N LEU A 420 3.56 -13.69 3.15
CA LEU A 420 3.05 -15.04 3.37
C LEU A 420 3.91 -16.07 2.65
N ASP A 421 4.51 -16.96 3.44
CA ASP A 421 5.31 -18.08 2.93
C ASP A 421 4.42 -19.26 2.52
N SER A 422 4.92 -20.13 1.64
CA SER A 422 4.21 -21.34 1.22
C SER A 422 3.85 -22.27 2.40
N THR A 423 4.70 -22.31 3.42
CA THR A 423 4.48 -23.06 4.66
C THR A 423 3.25 -22.58 5.43
N TRP A 424 2.98 -21.27 5.43
CA TRP A 424 1.78 -20.71 6.05
C TRP A 424 0.53 -21.09 5.25
N ILE A 425 0.59 -21.09 3.93
CA ILE A 425 -0.53 -21.52 3.08
C ILE A 425 -0.88 -23.00 3.37
N LEU A 426 0.14 -23.84 3.52
CA LEU A 426 -0.03 -25.26 3.83
C LEU A 426 -0.53 -25.51 5.26
N SER A 427 -0.15 -24.68 6.24
CA SER A 427 -0.60 -24.83 7.63
C SER A 427 -2.10 -24.57 7.80
N ASN A 428 -2.73 -23.86 6.86
CA ASN A 428 -4.17 -23.61 6.83
C ASN A 428 -4.97 -24.80 6.27
N ARG A 429 -4.33 -25.86 5.77
CA ARG A 429 -5.06 -27.05 5.31
C ARG A 429 -5.87 -27.63 6.48
N PRO A 430 -7.16 -27.98 6.27
CA PRO A 430 -7.98 -28.55 7.33
C PRO A 430 -7.36 -29.86 7.80
N SER A 431 -7.13 -29.95 9.11
CA SER A 431 -6.67 -31.20 9.72
C SER A 431 -7.80 -32.24 9.67
N PRO A 432 -7.52 -33.50 9.32
CA PRO A 432 -8.53 -34.56 9.43
C PRO A 432 -8.99 -34.68 10.89
N PRO A 433 -10.28 -34.93 11.14
CA PRO A 433 -10.78 -35.09 12.51
C PRO A 433 -10.07 -36.26 13.20
N LEU A 434 -9.56 -36.01 14.41
CA LEU A 434 -8.76 -36.94 15.23
C LEU A 434 -9.50 -38.22 15.68
N SER A 435 -10.75 -38.43 15.25
CA SER A 435 -11.71 -39.37 15.85
C SER A 435 -12.03 -40.61 15.01
N THR A 436 -11.30 -40.88 13.92
CA THR A 436 -11.43 -42.16 13.20
C THR A 436 -10.09 -42.90 13.19
N PRO A 437 -10.00 -44.12 13.77
CA PRO A 437 -8.78 -44.92 13.68
C PRO A 437 -8.48 -45.17 12.20
N ALA A 438 -7.22 -45.03 11.82
CA ALA A 438 -6.75 -45.43 10.50
C ALA A 438 -7.17 -46.88 10.25
N SER A 439 -8.12 -47.09 9.35
CA SER A 439 -8.43 -48.43 8.86
C SER A 439 -7.17 -48.97 8.18
N GLU A 440 -6.69 -50.13 8.63
CA GLU A 440 -5.46 -50.77 8.15
C GLU A 440 -5.52 -51.21 6.67
N ASP A 441 -6.71 -51.19 6.07
CA ASP A 441 -6.87 -51.37 4.63
C ASP A 441 -6.83 -49.99 3.94
N GLY A 442 -5.74 -49.73 3.20
CA GLY A 442 -5.51 -48.52 2.39
C GLY A 442 -6.47 -48.31 1.22
N SER A 443 -7.73 -48.73 1.36
CA SER A 443 -8.82 -48.62 0.40
C SER A 443 -10.08 -47.93 0.97
N GLY A 444 -10.02 -47.39 2.20
CA GLY A 444 -11.02 -46.42 2.69
C GLY A 444 -10.94 -45.09 1.94
N PRO A 445 -12.04 -44.31 1.81
CA PRO A 445 -12.00 -43.05 1.10
C PRO A 445 -10.99 -42.15 1.80
N ALA A 446 -9.90 -41.79 1.11
CA ALA A 446 -8.90 -40.88 1.62
C ALA A 446 -9.61 -39.65 2.19
N HIS A 447 -9.57 -39.50 3.53
CA HIS A 447 -10.20 -38.38 4.22
C HIS A 447 -9.83 -37.09 3.49
N SER A 448 -10.83 -36.43 2.89
CA SER A 448 -10.63 -35.30 1.97
C SER A 448 -9.84 -34.20 2.67
N ARG A 449 -8.55 -34.08 2.34
CA ARG A 449 -7.65 -32.99 2.78
C ARG A 449 -8.09 -31.63 2.24
N CYS A 450 -9.03 -31.64 1.30
CA CYS A 450 -9.63 -30.47 0.68
C CYS A 450 -11.04 -30.23 1.26
N SER A 451 -11.27 -29.01 1.74
CA SER A 451 -12.61 -28.51 2.08
C SER A 451 -13.00 -27.38 1.12
N PRO A 452 -14.30 -27.19 0.80
CA PRO A 452 -14.77 -26.03 0.03
C PRO A 452 -14.31 -24.69 0.64
N GLN A 453 -14.24 -24.61 1.96
CA GLN A 453 -13.74 -23.42 2.67
C GLN A 453 -12.25 -23.16 2.39
N HIS A 454 -11.42 -24.21 2.41
CA HIS A 454 -10.00 -24.09 2.07
C HIS A 454 -9.80 -23.72 0.61
N ALA A 455 -10.58 -24.30 -0.31
CA ALA A 455 -10.58 -23.92 -1.71
C ALA A 455 -10.88 -22.42 -1.88
N GLY A 456 -11.89 -21.89 -1.18
CA GLY A 456 -12.17 -20.45 -1.17
C GLY A 456 -11.00 -19.60 -0.66
N LEU A 457 -10.33 -20.04 0.40
CA LEU A 457 -9.12 -19.37 0.91
C LEU A 457 -8.01 -19.30 -0.14
N LEU A 458 -7.76 -20.39 -0.88
CA LEU A 458 -6.76 -20.42 -1.96
C LEU A 458 -7.07 -19.41 -3.06
N LEU A 459 -8.34 -19.30 -3.47
CA LEU A 459 -8.75 -18.29 -4.46
C LEU A 459 -8.46 -16.88 -3.95
N ALA A 460 -8.79 -16.58 -2.70
CA ALA A 460 -8.54 -15.27 -2.11
C ALA A 460 -7.04 -14.92 -2.01
N LEU A 461 -6.19 -15.90 -1.67
CA LEU A 461 -4.73 -15.76 -1.69
C LEU A 461 -4.20 -15.50 -3.11
N GLY A 462 -4.84 -16.11 -4.12
CA GLY A 462 -4.55 -15.84 -5.52
C GLY A 462 -4.92 -14.42 -5.96
N LEU A 463 -6.11 -13.94 -5.58
CA LEU A 463 -6.59 -12.58 -5.87
C LEU A 463 -5.75 -11.49 -5.19
N SER A 464 -5.20 -11.77 -4.00
CA SER A 464 -4.31 -10.85 -3.26
C SER A 464 -2.85 -10.92 -3.71
N GLY A 465 -2.50 -11.87 -4.58
CA GLY A 465 -1.15 -12.04 -5.13
C GLY A 465 -0.22 -12.96 -4.33
N HIS A 466 -0.67 -13.47 -3.18
CA HIS A 466 0.13 -14.34 -2.30
C HIS A 466 0.36 -15.74 -2.86
N LEU A 467 -0.52 -16.24 -3.73
CA LEU A 467 -0.34 -17.58 -4.32
C LEU A 467 0.88 -17.68 -5.24
N SER A 468 1.47 -16.54 -5.62
CA SER A 468 2.72 -16.49 -6.39
C SER A 468 3.95 -16.99 -5.63
N SER A 469 3.88 -17.14 -4.29
CA SER A 469 4.95 -17.71 -3.46
C SER A 469 4.88 -19.24 -3.33
N LEU A 470 3.80 -19.86 -3.80
CA LEU A 470 3.61 -21.31 -3.76
C LEU A 470 4.56 -22.00 -4.75
N MET A 471 5.13 -23.14 -4.35
CA MET A 471 6.02 -23.92 -5.21
C MET A 471 5.21 -24.78 -6.20
N ASP A 472 5.74 -24.99 -7.42
CA ASP A 472 5.05 -25.76 -8.47
C ASP A 472 4.68 -27.20 -8.05
N PHE A 473 5.48 -27.81 -7.16
CA PHE A 473 5.18 -29.14 -6.60
C PHE A 473 3.95 -29.12 -5.68
N GLU A 474 3.81 -28.09 -4.84
CA GLU A 474 2.66 -27.94 -3.93
C GLU A 474 1.39 -27.63 -4.72
N LEU A 475 1.52 -26.89 -5.82
CA LEU A 475 0.44 -26.66 -6.78
C LEU A 475 -0.07 -27.97 -7.38
N PHE A 476 0.86 -28.85 -7.80
CA PHE A 476 0.50 -30.16 -8.35
C PHE A 476 -0.21 -31.05 -7.31
N ASP A 477 0.23 -31.01 -6.05
CA ASP A 477 -0.42 -31.74 -4.93
C ASP A 477 -1.89 -31.31 -4.77
N TYR A 478 -2.20 -30.01 -4.87
CA TYR A 478 -3.59 -29.52 -4.83
C TYR A 478 -4.43 -29.94 -6.04
N LEU A 479 -3.84 -30.06 -7.22
CA LEU A 479 -4.55 -30.47 -8.44
C LEU A 479 -4.76 -32.00 -8.50
N GLN A 480 -3.92 -32.78 -7.81
CA GLN A 480 -4.01 -34.23 -7.77
C GLN A 480 -5.22 -34.74 -6.97
N ASP A 481 -5.68 -33.99 -5.97
CA ASP A 481 -6.78 -34.37 -5.06
C ASP A 481 -8.16 -34.50 -5.74
N LYS A 482 -8.29 -34.14 -7.03
CA LYS A 482 -9.53 -34.20 -7.85
C LYS A 482 -10.76 -33.48 -7.27
N HIS A 483 -10.60 -32.63 -6.25
CA HIS A 483 -11.70 -31.86 -5.67
C HIS A 483 -12.04 -30.65 -6.56
N GLU A 484 -13.25 -30.64 -7.13
CA GLU A 484 -13.70 -29.66 -8.14
C GLU A 484 -13.45 -28.19 -7.73
N LEU A 485 -13.92 -27.78 -6.55
CA LEU A 485 -13.79 -26.38 -6.09
C LEU A 485 -12.34 -25.99 -5.79
N THR A 486 -11.50 -26.95 -5.36
CA THR A 486 -10.06 -26.67 -5.15
C THR A 486 -9.39 -26.39 -6.48
N THR A 487 -9.67 -27.21 -7.49
CA THR A 487 -9.16 -26.99 -8.84
C THR A 487 -9.61 -25.64 -9.39
N VAL A 488 -10.90 -25.29 -9.28
CA VAL A 488 -11.44 -23.98 -9.69
C VAL A 488 -10.68 -22.83 -8.99
N ALA A 489 -10.52 -22.90 -7.67
CA ALA A 489 -9.83 -21.87 -6.90
C ALA A 489 -8.36 -21.72 -7.27
N VAL A 490 -7.67 -22.82 -7.49
CA VAL A 490 -6.24 -22.83 -7.84
C VAL A 490 -6.02 -22.27 -9.24
N LEU A 491 -6.82 -22.69 -10.23
CA LEU A 491 -6.69 -22.22 -11.62
C LEU A 491 -6.97 -20.72 -11.73
N LEU A 492 -8.04 -20.22 -11.09
CA LEU A 492 -8.35 -18.80 -11.05
C LEU A 492 -7.37 -18.01 -10.18
N GLY A 493 -6.97 -18.55 -9.03
CA GLY A 493 -6.09 -17.88 -8.09
C GLY A 493 -4.69 -17.64 -8.65
N ILE A 494 -4.09 -18.65 -9.29
CA ILE A 494 -2.72 -18.54 -9.83
C ILE A 494 -2.67 -17.59 -11.03
N THR A 495 -3.72 -17.59 -11.86
CA THR A 495 -3.83 -16.68 -13.01
C THR A 495 -4.14 -15.26 -12.57
N ALA A 496 -4.96 -15.06 -11.53
CA ALA A 496 -5.21 -13.75 -10.95
C ALA A 496 -3.94 -13.10 -10.35
N SER A 497 -3.03 -13.89 -9.78
CA SER A 497 -1.72 -13.38 -9.34
C SER A 497 -0.79 -12.99 -10.51
N ARG A 498 -1.08 -13.43 -11.73
CA ARG A 498 -0.20 -13.32 -12.91
C ARG A 498 -0.95 -12.81 -14.15
N VAL A 499 -1.90 -11.91 -13.94
CA VAL A 499 -2.74 -11.31 -15.00
C VAL A 499 -1.88 -10.67 -16.09
N GLY A 500 -2.15 -11.01 -17.35
CA GLY A 500 -1.43 -10.47 -18.52
C GLY A 500 0.03 -10.92 -18.69
N SER A 501 0.53 -11.83 -17.85
CA SER A 501 1.95 -12.24 -17.87
C SER A 501 2.33 -13.19 -19.00
N MET A 502 1.37 -13.87 -19.63
CA MET A 502 1.59 -14.88 -20.69
C MET A 502 2.59 -15.99 -20.32
N GLN A 503 2.67 -16.36 -19.03
CA GLN A 503 3.59 -17.41 -18.59
C GLN A 503 3.21 -18.79 -19.16
N ARG A 504 4.17 -19.42 -19.85
CA ARG A 504 3.97 -20.70 -20.54
C ARG A 504 3.69 -21.88 -19.61
N SER A 505 4.26 -21.89 -18.40
CA SER A 505 4.01 -22.94 -17.40
C SER A 505 2.54 -22.98 -16.99
N ILE A 506 1.99 -21.85 -16.57
CA ILE A 506 0.58 -21.74 -16.16
C ILE A 506 -0.34 -21.99 -17.36
N ALA A 507 -0.02 -21.46 -18.54
CA ALA A 507 -0.79 -21.73 -19.77
C ALA A 507 -0.84 -23.23 -20.10
N SER A 508 0.28 -23.96 -19.90
CA SER A 508 0.33 -25.41 -20.13
C SER A 508 -0.53 -26.20 -19.14
N ILE A 509 -0.57 -25.77 -17.87
CA ILE A 509 -1.45 -26.36 -16.86
C ILE A 509 -2.91 -26.14 -17.23
N LEU A 510 -3.28 -24.91 -17.61
CA LEU A 510 -4.65 -24.58 -18.02
C LEU A 510 -5.09 -25.32 -19.29
N SER A 511 -4.20 -25.52 -20.26
CA SER A 511 -4.53 -26.25 -21.49
C SER A 511 -4.91 -27.72 -21.26
N ILE A 512 -4.48 -28.33 -20.15
CA ILE A 512 -4.88 -29.70 -19.80
C ILE A 512 -6.38 -29.77 -19.49
N PHE A 513 -6.94 -28.70 -18.92
CA PHE A 513 -8.35 -28.63 -18.54
C PHE A 513 -9.26 -28.16 -19.68
N LEU A 514 -8.71 -27.87 -20.86
CA LEU A 514 -9.42 -27.36 -22.02
C LEU A 514 -9.19 -28.29 -23.23
N PRO A 515 -10.13 -29.20 -23.54
CA PRO A 515 -10.02 -30.11 -24.68
C PRO A 515 -9.60 -29.46 -26.02
N PRO A 516 -10.09 -28.25 -26.39
CA PRO A 516 -9.72 -27.60 -27.66
C PRO A 516 -8.24 -27.20 -27.79
N LEU A 517 -7.52 -27.09 -26.67
CA LEU A 517 -6.11 -26.68 -26.63
C LEU A 517 -5.16 -27.87 -26.51
N LEU A 518 -5.67 -29.08 -26.35
CA LEU A 518 -4.87 -30.29 -26.28
C LEU A 518 -4.32 -30.68 -27.66
N PRO A 519 -3.07 -31.18 -27.74
CA PRO A 519 -2.56 -31.77 -28.96
C PRO A 519 -3.39 -32.98 -29.41
N PHE A 520 -3.56 -33.16 -30.72
CA PHE A 520 -4.26 -34.31 -31.30
C PHE A 520 -3.72 -35.65 -30.75
N GLY A 521 -4.61 -36.50 -30.23
CA GLY A 521 -4.27 -37.82 -29.68
C GLY A 521 -3.93 -37.86 -28.19
N SER A 522 -4.18 -36.78 -27.44
CA SER A 522 -4.18 -36.80 -25.97
C SER A 522 -5.25 -37.74 -25.42
N ALA A 523 -5.04 -38.28 -24.21
CA ALA A 523 -6.05 -39.09 -23.53
C ALA A 523 -7.28 -38.23 -23.17
N ASP A 524 -8.48 -38.75 -23.45
CA ASP A 524 -9.72 -38.11 -23.02
C ASP A 524 -9.82 -38.13 -21.49
N MET A 525 -9.92 -36.95 -20.90
CA MET A 525 -10.12 -36.76 -19.46
C MET A 525 -11.52 -36.24 -19.22
N GLU A 526 -12.31 -36.95 -18.42
CA GLU A 526 -13.61 -36.47 -17.94
C GLU A 526 -13.37 -35.28 -16.99
N ILE A 527 -13.62 -34.06 -17.48
CA ILE A 527 -13.43 -32.82 -16.72
C ILE A 527 -14.79 -32.16 -16.52
N SER A 528 -15.14 -31.85 -15.26
CA SER A 528 -16.38 -31.13 -14.92
C SER A 528 -16.46 -29.77 -15.65
N GLN A 529 -17.65 -29.41 -16.12
CA GLN A 529 -17.92 -28.15 -16.80
C GLN A 529 -17.52 -26.93 -15.96
N THR A 530 -17.71 -26.96 -14.63
CA THR A 530 -17.30 -25.88 -13.73
C THR A 530 -15.79 -25.62 -13.80
N ILE A 531 -14.97 -26.68 -13.90
CA ILE A 531 -13.52 -26.57 -14.03
C ILE A 531 -13.16 -25.97 -15.39
N GLN A 532 -13.85 -26.39 -16.46
CA GLN A 532 -13.61 -25.86 -17.80
C GLN A 532 -13.96 -24.37 -17.88
N THR A 533 -15.09 -23.94 -17.30
CA THR A 533 -15.46 -22.51 -17.25
C THR A 533 -14.44 -21.67 -16.47
N ALA A 534 -13.94 -22.18 -15.35
CA ALA A 534 -12.87 -21.56 -14.58
C ALA A 534 -11.54 -21.51 -15.38
N ALA A 535 -11.21 -22.57 -16.12
CA ALA A 535 -10.01 -22.62 -16.96
C ALA A 535 -10.07 -21.63 -18.13
N LEU A 536 -11.24 -21.48 -18.79
CA LEU A 536 -11.46 -20.49 -19.85
C LEU A 536 -11.26 -19.06 -19.34
N THR A 537 -11.92 -18.70 -18.24
CA THR A 537 -11.79 -17.37 -17.63
C THR A 537 -10.36 -17.11 -17.14
N ALA A 538 -9.71 -18.10 -16.50
CA ALA A 538 -8.31 -18.06 -16.11
C ALA A 538 -7.37 -17.85 -17.31
N MET A 539 -7.63 -18.50 -18.45
CA MET A 539 -6.88 -18.29 -19.69
C MET A 539 -7.05 -16.86 -20.23
N GLY A 540 -8.27 -16.32 -20.17
CA GLY A 540 -8.55 -14.92 -20.50
C GLY A 540 -7.76 -13.93 -19.63
N LEU A 541 -7.71 -14.16 -18.31
CA LEU A 541 -6.93 -13.36 -17.36
C LEU A 541 -5.42 -13.43 -17.63
N LEU A 542 -4.88 -14.61 -17.91
CA LEU A 542 -3.46 -14.80 -18.19
C LEU A 542 -3.01 -14.07 -19.47
N TYR A 543 -3.87 -14.03 -20.48
CA TYR A 543 -3.63 -13.39 -21.78
C TYR A 543 -4.31 -12.03 -21.93
N LEU A 544 -4.67 -11.38 -20.81
CA LEU A 544 -5.34 -10.08 -20.79
C LEU A 544 -4.61 -9.05 -21.67
N GLY A 545 -5.31 -8.51 -22.67
CA GLY A 545 -4.79 -7.49 -23.58
C GLY A 545 -3.65 -7.94 -24.49
N SER A 546 -3.32 -9.25 -24.55
CA SER A 546 -2.20 -9.77 -25.37
C SER A 546 -2.50 -9.78 -26.87
N GLY A 547 -3.77 -9.91 -27.26
CA GLY A 547 -4.17 -10.09 -28.65
C GLY A 547 -3.56 -11.34 -29.29
N ASN A 548 -3.48 -12.45 -28.56
CA ASN A 548 -3.01 -13.72 -29.12
C ASN A 548 -4.04 -14.27 -30.14
N ARG A 549 -3.62 -14.39 -31.41
CA ARG A 549 -4.44 -14.87 -32.52
C ARG A 549 -5.03 -16.25 -32.27
N HIS A 550 -4.19 -17.24 -31.95
CA HIS A 550 -4.62 -18.63 -31.82
C HIS A 550 -5.67 -18.77 -30.71
N LEU A 551 -5.40 -18.15 -29.56
CA LEU A 551 -6.32 -18.17 -28.44
C LEU A 551 -7.66 -17.50 -28.77
N SER A 552 -7.64 -16.37 -29.50
CA SER A 552 -8.87 -15.67 -29.89
C SER A 552 -9.71 -16.50 -30.88
N GLU A 553 -9.07 -17.24 -31.79
CA GLU A 553 -9.74 -18.16 -32.70
C GLU A 553 -10.38 -19.35 -31.96
N VAL A 554 -9.66 -19.93 -31.00
CA VAL A 554 -10.18 -21.02 -30.14
C VAL A 554 -11.36 -20.51 -29.32
N MET A 555 -11.22 -19.39 -28.59
CA MET A 555 -12.30 -18.85 -27.77
C MET A 555 -13.55 -18.51 -28.59
N LEU A 556 -13.39 -17.98 -29.81
CA LEU A 556 -14.53 -17.72 -30.69
C LEU A 556 -15.27 -19.01 -31.09
N ARG A 557 -14.54 -20.10 -31.33
CA ARG A 557 -15.12 -21.42 -31.61
C ARG A 557 -15.84 -21.97 -30.39
N GLU A 558 -15.28 -21.78 -29.20
CA GLU A 558 -15.86 -22.24 -27.93
C GLU A 558 -17.14 -21.49 -27.54
N ILE A 559 -17.30 -20.22 -27.92
CA ILE A 559 -18.57 -19.50 -27.71
C ILE A 559 -19.71 -20.23 -28.42
N ALA A 560 -19.46 -20.76 -29.63
CA ALA A 560 -20.43 -21.48 -30.46
C ALA A 560 -20.31 -23.01 -30.34
N HIS A 561 -19.84 -23.51 -29.19
CA HIS A 561 -19.59 -24.95 -29.00
C HIS A 561 -20.88 -25.77 -29.19
N VAL A 562 -20.77 -26.84 -30.01
CA VAL A 562 -21.87 -27.74 -30.34
C VAL A 562 -22.11 -28.70 -29.16
N PRO A 563 -23.36 -29.08 -28.83
CA PRO A 563 -23.62 -29.91 -27.63
C PRO A 563 -23.11 -31.38 -27.68
N GLY A 564 -22.32 -31.78 -28.68
CA GLY A 564 -21.90 -33.18 -28.89
C GLY A 564 -20.39 -33.41 -28.79
N PRO A 565 -19.94 -34.70 -28.71
CA PRO A 565 -20.74 -35.92 -28.82
C PRO A 565 -21.32 -36.44 -27.48
N GLU A 566 -22.41 -37.22 -27.56
CA GLU A 566 -23.02 -37.98 -26.44
C GLU A 566 -23.70 -37.15 -25.31
N LEU A 567 -23.29 -37.34 -24.05
CA LEU A 567 -23.88 -36.78 -22.82
C LEU A 567 -22.97 -35.73 -22.15
N GLU A 568 -21.76 -35.50 -22.67
CA GLU A 568 -20.68 -34.81 -21.95
C GLU A 568 -20.89 -33.29 -21.80
N PHE A 569 -21.55 -32.65 -22.77
CA PHE A 569 -21.67 -31.18 -22.86
C PHE A 569 -23.11 -30.66 -22.76
N ALA A 570 -23.98 -31.35 -22.00
CA ALA A 570 -25.38 -30.94 -21.87
C ALA A 570 -25.61 -29.90 -20.75
N ASP A 571 -24.84 -29.98 -19.67
CA ASP A 571 -25.06 -29.17 -18.46
C ASP A 571 -24.31 -27.81 -18.54
N ASP A 572 -24.93 -26.75 -18.01
CA ASP A 572 -24.35 -25.40 -17.81
C ASP A 572 -23.63 -24.79 -19.04
N ARG A 573 -24.17 -25.01 -20.24
CA ARG A 573 -23.59 -24.51 -21.50
C ARG A 573 -23.55 -22.99 -21.59
N GLU A 574 -24.54 -22.32 -21.01
CA GLU A 574 -24.60 -20.86 -20.93
C GLU A 574 -23.40 -20.30 -20.15
N SER A 575 -23.04 -20.95 -19.04
CA SER A 575 -21.88 -20.57 -18.21
C SER A 575 -20.57 -20.73 -18.97
N TYR A 576 -20.43 -21.81 -19.75
CA TYR A 576 -19.25 -22.05 -20.59
C TYR A 576 -19.13 -21.06 -21.73
N SER A 577 -20.21 -20.85 -22.49
CA SER A 577 -20.24 -19.88 -23.58
C SER A 577 -19.93 -18.47 -23.07
N LEU A 578 -20.55 -18.05 -21.96
CA LEU A 578 -20.28 -16.76 -21.32
C LEU A 578 -18.82 -16.63 -20.88
N SER A 579 -18.25 -17.69 -20.30
CA SER A 579 -16.84 -17.74 -19.89
C SER A 579 -15.89 -17.61 -21.08
N ALA A 580 -16.18 -18.28 -22.21
CA ALA A 580 -15.43 -18.15 -23.46
C ALA A 580 -15.54 -16.72 -24.04
N GLY A 581 -16.73 -16.11 -23.98
CA GLY A 581 -16.96 -14.73 -24.40
C GLY A 581 -16.19 -13.70 -23.56
N ILE A 582 -16.21 -13.86 -22.24
CA ILE A 582 -15.40 -13.05 -21.32
C ILE A 582 -13.91 -13.24 -21.61
N ALA A 583 -13.46 -14.49 -21.80
CA ALA A 583 -12.07 -14.79 -22.11
C ALA A 583 -11.62 -14.14 -23.43
N LEU A 584 -12.41 -14.24 -24.50
CA LEU A 584 -12.16 -13.57 -25.77
C LEU A 584 -12.11 -12.04 -25.62
N GLY A 585 -13.04 -11.47 -24.85
CA GLY A 585 -13.06 -10.04 -24.55
C GLY A 585 -11.84 -9.59 -23.74
N MET A 586 -11.38 -10.40 -22.79
CA MET A 586 -10.17 -10.14 -22.01
C MET A 586 -8.90 -10.23 -22.87
N THR A 587 -8.78 -11.21 -23.76
CA THR A 587 -7.59 -11.34 -24.63
C THR A 587 -7.47 -10.19 -25.63
N THR A 588 -8.59 -9.65 -26.11
CA THR A 588 -8.68 -8.57 -27.10
C THR A 588 -8.96 -7.19 -26.50
N LEU A 589 -8.90 -7.07 -25.16
CA LEU A 589 -9.36 -5.92 -24.38
C LEU A 589 -8.91 -4.57 -24.97
N GLY A 590 -9.88 -3.73 -25.35
CA GLY A 590 -9.68 -2.33 -25.76
C GLY A 590 -8.85 -2.14 -27.04
N ARG A 591 -8.58 -3.19 -27.81
CA ARG A 591 -7.82 -3.07 -29.08
C ARG A 591 -8.69 -2.66 -30.27
N GLY A 592 -10.01 -2.82 -30.16
CA GLY A 592 -10.96 -2.49 -31.23
C GLY A 592 -10.67 -3.26 -32.53
N GLY A 593 -10.78 -2.57 -33.66
CA GLY A 593 -10.50 -3.14 -34.99
C GLY A 593 -9.01 -3.27 -35.34
N ASP A 594 -8.10 -2.71 -34.53
CA ASP A 594 -6.66 -2.65 -34.82
C ASP A 594 -5.91 -3.89 -34.29
N LEU A 595 -6.37 -5.07 -34.68
CA LEU A 595 -5.76 -6.35 -34.31
C LEU A 595 -4.81 -6.84 -35.43
N PRO A 596 -3.48 -6.69 -35.28
CA PRO A 596 -2.54 -7.11 -36.31
C PRO A 596 -2.64 -8.62 -36.54
N GLY A 597 -2.95 -9.01 -37.78
CA GLY A 597 -3.03 -10.42 -38.17
C GLY A 597 -4.29 -11.16 -37.71
N MET A 598 -5.39 -10.47 -37.35
CA MET A 598 -6.70 -11.08 -37.05
C MET A 598 -7.84 -10.67 -38.01
N GLY A 599 -7.56 -9.83 -39.02
CA GLY A 599 -8.60 -9.32 -39.94
C GLY A 599 -9.34 -10.41 -40.73
N ASP A 600 -8.69 -11.56 -40.98
CA ASP A 600 -9.26 -12.74 -41.62
C ASP A 600 -10.27 -13.50 -40.74
N LEU A 601 -10.14 -13.45 -39.41
CA LEU A 601 -11.08 -14.08 -38.47
C LEU A 601 -12.45 -13.41 -38.53
N ARG A 602 -12.52 -12.13 -38.92
CA ARG A 602 -13.76 -11.32 -38.99
C ARG A 602 -14.56 -11.38 -37.70
N LEU A 603 -13.89 -11.16 -36.56
CA LEU A 603 -14.45 -11.32 -35.22
C LEU A 603 -15.77 -10.57 -35.02
N VAL A 604 -15.86 -9.32 -35.49
CA VAL A 604 -17.08 -8.49 -35.36
C VAL A 604 -18.27 -9.09 -36.09
N GLU A 605 -18.07 -9.52 -37.34
CA GLU A 605 -19.14 -10.13 -38.13
C GLU A 605 -19.61 -11.42 -37.50
N ARG A 606 -18.67 -12.26 -37.03
CA ARG A 606 -19.00 -13.53 -36.41
C ARG A 606 -19.73 -13.35 -35.08
N LEU A 607 -19.25 -12.46 -34.22
CA LEU A 607 -19.91 -12.12 -32.95
C LEU A 607 -21.29 -11.51 -33.19
N ALA A 608 -21.48 -10.68 -34.23
CA ALA A 608 -22.80 -10.14 -34.57
C ALA A 608 -23.79 -11.25 -34.97
N VAL A 609 -23.34 -12.27 -35.71
CA VAL A 609 -24.18 -13.44 -36.04
C VAL A 609 -24.55 -14.24 -34.79
N LEU A 610 -23.66 -14.35 -33.80
CA LEU A 610 -23.96 -14.99 -32.52
C LEU A 610 -24.99 -14.19 -31.69
N ILE A 611 -25.02 -12.87 -31.84
CA ILE A 611 -25.96 -12.00 -31.12
C ILE A 611 -27.35 -12.02 -31.75
N LEU A 612 -27.43 -11.86 -33.07
CA LEU A 612 -28.69 -11.70 -33.83
C LEU A 612 -29.27 -13.04 -34.30
N GLY A 613 -28.45 -14.08 -34.38
CA GLY A 613 -28.80 -15.36 -34.99
C GLY A 613 -28.43 -15.44 -36.46
N GLY A 614 -28.06 -16.63 -36.92
CA GLY A 614 -27.69 -16.91 -38.30
C GLY A 614 -27.24 -18.36 -38.51
N PRO A 615 -26.84 -18.75 -39.73
CA PRO A 615 -26.48 -20.13 -40.02
C PRO A 615 -25.13 -20.50 -39.40
N LYS A 616 -25.04 -21.69 -38.80
CA LYS A 616 -23.81 -22.20 -38.15
C LYS A 616 -22.60 -22.29 -39.11
N SER A 617 -22.84 -22.41 -40.41
CA SER A 617 -21.80 -22.46 -41.46
C SER A 617 -20.94 -21.19 -41.54
N GLN A 618 -21.44 -20.06 -41.05
CA GLN A 618 -20.66 -18.81 -40.99
C GLN A 618 -19.68 -18.79 -39.81
N MET A 619 -19.89 -19.63 -38.79
CA MET A 619 -19.07 -19.69 -37.57
C MET A 619 -17.94 -20.71 -37.67
N LEU A 620 -18.20 -21.86 -38.28
CA LEU A 620 -17.27 -22.99 -38.33
C LEU A 620 -16.44 -22.98 -39.62
N THR A 621 -15.14 -22.75 -39.50
CA THR A 621 -14.18 -23.01 -40.58
C THR A 621 -13.94 -24.52 -40.64
N GLY A 622 -14.72 -25.21 -41.46
CA GLY A 622 -14.71 -26.67 -41.60
C GLY A 622 -16.07 -27.28 -41.26
N ALA A 623 -16.40 -28.42 -41.90
CA ALA A 623 -17.66 -29.12 -41.67
C ALA A 623 -17.80 -29.44 -40.17
N ALA A 624 -18.83 -28.88 -39.53
CA ALA A 624 -19.24 -29.34 -38.21
C ALA A 624 -19.49 -30.85 -38.33
N PRO A 625 -18.85 -31.71 -37.53
CA PRO A 625 -19.34 -33.06 -37.43
C PRO A 625 -20.76 -32.95 -36.88
N ASN A 626 -21.74 -33.42 -37.66
CA ASN A 626 -23.10 -33.65 -37.19
C ASN A 626 -23.03 -34.77 -36.14
N CYS A 627 -22.58 -34.43 -34.93
CA CYS A 627 -22.59 -35.28 -33.76
C CYS A 627 -23.83 -34.91 -32.95
N PRO A 628 -24.99 -35.55 -33.19
CA PRO A 628 -26.19 -35.26 -32.44
C PRO A 628 -25.97 -35.59 -30.97
N SER A 629 -26.36 -34.68 -30.07
CA SER A 629 -26.44 -35.00 -28.65
C SER A 629 -27.76 -35.72 -28.35
N HIS A 630 -27.79 -36.55 -27.31
CA HIS A 630 -29.02 -37.25 -26.91
C HIS A 630 -29.98 -36.37 -26.09
N LEU A 631 -29.50 -35.25 -25.54
CA LEU A 631 -30.24 -34.38 -24.63
C LEU A 631 -30.70 -33.08 -25.29
N ILE A 632 -29.91 -32.53 -26.21
CA ILE A 632 -30.15 -31.21 -26.81
C ILE A 632 -30.20 -31.34 -28.34
N LEU A 633 -31.37 -31.03 -28.91
CA LEU A 633 -31.54 -30.91 -30.35
C LEU A 633 -31.38 -29.43 -30.76
N GLU A 634 -30.29 -29.10 -31.43
CA GLU A 634 -30.11 -27.77 -32.00
C GLU A 634 -30.35 -27.78 -33.52
N PRO A 635 -31.09 -26.79 -34.06
CA PRO A 635 -31.24 -26.61 -35.50
C PRO A 635 -29.92 -26.13 -36.16
N GLU A 636 -29.94 -25.98 -37.48
CA GLU A 636 -28.80 -25.44 -38.28
C GLU A 636 -28.54 -23.95 -38.03
N VAL A 637 -29.42 -23.27 -37.30
CA VAL A 637 -29.28 -21.88 -36.85
C VAL A 637 -28.59 -21.86 -35.49
N VAL A 638 -27.76 -20.84 -35.27
CA VAL A 638 -27.11 -20.61 -33.97
C VAL A 638 -28.17 -20.41 -32.87
N ASN A 639 -27.96 -21.07 -31.74
CA ASN A 639 -28.77 -20.87 -30.55
C ASN A 639 -28.38 -19.53 -29.87
N THR A 640 -29.20 -18.50 -30.08
CA THR A 640 -28.99 -17.15 -29.52
C THR A 640 -29.11 -17.14 -28.00
N HIS A 641 -29.89 -18.05 -27.39
CA HIS A 641 -30.07 -18.09 -25.94
C HIS A 641 -28.77 -18.41 -25.19
N VAL A 642 -27.88 -19.20 -25.80
CA VAL A 642 -26.58 -19.56 -25.21
C VAL A 642 -25.50 -18.54 -25.61
N THR A 643 -25.48 -18.14 -26.88
CA THR A 643 -24.33 -17.44 -27.47
C THR A 643 -24.44 -15.91 -27.44
N SER A 644 -25.65 -15.34 -27.40
CA SER A 644 -25.88 -13.89 -27.40
C SER A 644 -25.24 -13.14 -26.21
N PRO A 645 -25.38 -13.58 -24.94
CA PRO A 645 -24.75 -12.89 -23.80
C PRO A 645 -23.22 -12.91 -23.90
N ALA A 646 -22.64 -14.05 -24.26
CA ALA A 646 -21.20 -14.23 -24.44
C ALA A 646 -20.62 -13.30 -25.50
N ALA A 647 -21.24 -13.28 -26.69
CA ALA A 647 -20.80 -12.46 -27.81
C ALA A 647 -20.98 -10.96 -27.53
N THR A 648 -22.04 -10.59 -26.82
CA THR A 648 -22.30 -9.19 -26.40
C THR A 648 -21.22 -8.68 -25.44
N VAL A 649 -20.84 -9.47 -24.45
CA VAL A 649 -19.76 -9.10 -23.51
C VAL A 649 -18.40 -9.07 -24.21
N ALA A 650 -18.12 -10.05 -25.09
CA ALA A 650 -16.89 -10.08 -25.88
C ALA A 650 -16.73 -8.81 -26.74
N LEU A 651 -17.77 -8.40 -27.47
CA LEU A 651 -17.76 -7.16 -28.26
C LEU A 651 -17.56 -5.92 -27.37
N GLY A 652 -18.25 -5.85 -26.24
CA GLY A 652 -18.13 -4.73 -25.30
C GLY A 652 -16.71 -4.54 -24.75
N LEU A 653 -16.04 -5.65 -24.40
CA LEU A 653 -14.66 -5.64 -23.91
C LEU A 653 -13.64 -5.39 -25.03
N MET A 654 -13.84 -5.97 -26.22
CA MET A 654 -12.96 -5.78 -27.37
C MET A 654 -12.91 -4.32 -27.84
N TYR A 655 -14.07 -3.65 -27.86
CA TYR A 655 -14.22 -2.24 -28.26
C TYR A 655 -14.31 -1.26 -27.08
N LEU A 656 -13.86 -1.67 -25.89
CA LEU A 656 -13.90 -0.86 -24.68
C LEU A 656 -13.26 0.52 -24.90
N LYS A 657 -14.03 1.59 -24.64
CA LYS A 657 -13.61 3.00 -24.75
C LYS A 657 -13.14 3.46 -26.15
N THR A 658 -13.49 2.72 -27.21
CA THR A 658 -13.12 3.09 -28.59
C THR A 658 -14.05 4.13 -29.20
N ASN A 659 -15.26 4.32 -28.67
CA ASN A 659 -16.32 5.15 -29.23
C ASN A 659 -16.67 4.82 -30.70
N ASP A 660 -16.55 3.56 -31.10
CA ASP A 660 -16.93 3.11 -32.44
C ASP A 660 -18.46 2.95 -32.56
N SER A 661 -19.09 3.94 -33.21
CA SER A 661 -20.53 3.97 -33.48
C SER A 661 -21.01 2.78 -34.32
N SER A 662 -20.17 2.25 -35.22
CA SER A 662 -20.59 1.20 -36.16
C SER A 662 -20.81 -0.17 -35.50
N VAL A 663 -20.05 -0.43 -34.43
CA VAL A 663 -20.19 -1.62 -33.60
C VAL A 663 -21.24 -1.40 -32.52
N ALA A 664 -21.25 -0.21 -31.91
CA ALA A 664 -22.24 0.15 -30.89
C ALA A 664 -23.68 0.05 -31.40
N SER A 665 -23.95 0.47 -32.66
CA SER A 665 -25.29 0.43 -33.22
C SER A 665 -25.86 -0.98 -33.41
N ARG A 666 -25.00 -2.01 -33.43
CA ARG A 666 -25.43 -3.43 -33.50
C ARG A 666 -25.96 -3.95 -32.17
N LEU A 667 -25.68 -3.24 -31.08
CA LEU A 667 -26.14 -3.57 -29.72
C LEU A 667 -27.37 -2.78 -29.32
N ASP A 668 -27.86 -1.85 -30.17
CA ASP A 668 -29.04 -1.06 -29.90
C ASP A 668 -30.30 -1.94 -29.73
N ALA A 669 -31.24 -1.45 -28.92
CA ALA A 669 -32.54 -2.10 -28.80
C ALA A 669 -33.29 -1.96 -30.14
N PRO A 670 -33.86 -3.06 -30.67
CA PRO A 670 -34.57 -3.01 -31.94
C PRO A 670 -35.83 -2.16 -31.80
N SER A 671 -36.15 -1.42 -32.86
CA SER A 671 -37.29 -0.50 -32.90
C SER A 671 -38.58 -1.16 -33.37
N THR A 672 -38.57 -2.47 -33.70
CA THR A 672 -39.75 -3.18 -34.22
C THR A 672 -40.24 -4.23 -33.22
N LEU A 673 -41.57 -4.39 -33.16
CA LEU A 673 -42.21 -5.33 -32.23
C LEU A 673 -41.81 -6.78 -32.54
N TYR A 674 -41.72 -7.12 -33.82
CA TYR A 674 -41.31 -8.44 -34.28
C TYR A 674 -39.90 -8.82 -33.78
N GLU A 675 -38.91 -7.93 -33.91
CA GLU A 675 -37.55 -8.23 -33.44
C GLU A 675 -37.44 -8.27 -31.92
N LEU A 676 -38.22 -7.44 -31.22
CA LEU A 676 -38.29 -7.47 -29.75
C LEU A 676 -38.81 -8.82 -29.24
N ASP A 677 -39.83 -9.40 -29.88
CA ASP A 677 -40.39 -10.70 -29.49
C ASP A 677 -39.40 -11.88 -29.69
N HIS A 678 -38.41 -11.73 -30.57
CA HIS A 678 -37.40 -12.78 -30.83
C HIS A 678 -36.24 -12.75 -29.83
N ILE A 679 -36.11 -11.67 -29.04
CA ILE A 679 -34.99 -11.48 -28.11
C ILE A 679 -35.51 -11.59 -26.68
N ARG A 680 -34.86 -12.41 -25.86
CA ARG A 680 -35.19 -12.44 -24.43
C ARG A 680 -34.84 -11.09 -23.77
N PRO A 681 -35.73 -10.53 -22.93
CA PRO A 681 -35.56 -9.18 -22.40
C PRO A 681 -34.34 -9.03 -21.48
N ASP A 682 -33.94 -10.09 -20.76
CA ASP A 682 -32.75 -10.09 -19.90
C ASP A 682 -31.45 -9.79 -20.65
N PHE A 683 -31.37 -10.13 -21.94
CA PHE A 683 -30.19 -9.84 -22.77
C PHE A 683 -29.99 -8.34 -23.02
N PHE A 684 -31.04 -7.51 -22.92
CA PHE A 684 -30.89 -6.07 -23.06
C PHE A 684 -30.01 -5.45 -21.97
N ILE A 685 -29.95 -6.06 -20.78
CA ILE A 685 -29.08 -5.59 -19.69
C ILE A 685 -27.62 -5.60 -20.16
N LEU A 686 -27.18 -6.74 -20.70
CA LEU A 686 -25.80 -6.90 -21.20
C LEU A 686 -25.56 -6.09 -22.48
N ARG A 687 -26.54 -5.99 -23.39
CA ARG A 687 -26.41 -5.19 -24.63
C ARG A 687 -26.20 -3.72 -24.33
N MET A 688 -27.04 -3.14 -23.47
CA MET A 688 -26.94 -1.73 -23.09
C MET A 688 -25.67 -1.45 -22.27
N ALA A 689 -25.29 -2.38 -21.37
CA ALA A 689 -24.04 -2.27 -20.64
C ALA A 689 -22.82 -2.29 -21.57
N SER A 690 -22.74 -3.26 -22.49
CA SER A 690 -21.67 -3.36 -23.49
C SER A 690 -21.63 -2.14 -24.42
N ARG A 691 -22.79 -1.63 -24.85
CA ARG A 691 -22.88 -0.39 -25.63
C ARG A 691 -22.29 0.80 -24.87
N GLY A 692 -22.63 0.94 -23.58
CA GLY A 692 -22.07 1.97 -22.71
C GLY A 692 -20.55 1.82 -22.48
N LEU A 693 -20.03 0.60 -22.46
CA LEU A 693 -18.59 0.33 -22.42
C LEU A 693 -17.87 0.78 -23.70
N ILE A 694 -18.51 0.61 -24.87
CA ILE A 694 -17.96 1.03 -26.17
C ILE A 694 -18.01 2.55 -26.30
N MET A 695 -19.20 3.15 -26.13
CA MET A 695 -19.46 4.59 -26.19
C MET A 695 -19.23 5.27 -24.83
N TRP A 696 -18.06 5.03 -24.23
CA TRP A 696 -17.74 5.42 -22.86
C TRP A 696 -17.82 6.95 -22.61
N SER A 697 -17.55 7.73 -23.65
CA SER A 697 -17.54 9.20 -23.56
C SER A 697 -18.95 9.79 -23.54
N ASP A 698 -19.92 9.06 -24.09
CA ASP A 698 -21.30 9.51 -24.25
C ASP A 698 -22.16 9.22 -23.01
N VAL A 699 -21.66 8.44 -22.05
CA VAL A 699 -22.41 8.04 -20.85
C VAL A 699 -22.59 9.23 -19.91
N GLN A 700 -23.82 9.74 -19.84
CA GLN A 700 -24.21 10.85 -18.97
C GLN A 700 -25.09 10.38 -17.81
N PRO A 701 -24.92 10.93 -16.59
CA PRO A 701 -25.73 10.59 -15.44
C PRO A 701 -27.03 11.42 -15.43
N THR A 702 -27.83 11.31 -16.50
CA THR A 702 -29.12 12.01 -16.65
C THR A 702 -30.22 11.03 -17.03
N GLN A 703 -31.46 11.32 -16.60
CA GLN A 703 -32.63 10.51 -16.98
C GLN A 703 -32.89 10.58 -18.49
N GLU A 704 -32.71 11.76 -19.09
CA GLU A 704 -32.81 11.96 -20.53
C GLU A 704 -31.90 11.01 -21.32
N TRP A 705 -30.70 10.73 -20.81
CA TRP A 705 -29.79 9.78 -21.46
C TRP A 705 -30.33 8.35 -21.44
N ILE A 706 -30.96 7.93 -20.33
CA ILE A 706 -31.58 6.61 -20.21
C ILE A 706 -32.78 6.51 -21.16
N ASP A 707 -33.64 7.53 -21.15
CA ASP A 707 -34.86 7.56 -21.96
C ASP A 707 -34.55 7.52 -23.46
N ASN A 708 -33.45 8.13 -23.89
CA ASN A 708 -33.00 8.12 -25.30
C ASN A 708 -32.65 6.72 -25.83
N HIS A 709 -32.31 5.75 -24.97
CA HIS A 709 -32.01 4.37 -25.39
C HIS A 709 -33.25 3.46 -25.44
N ILE A 710 -34.41 3.94 -24.95
CA ILE A 710 -35.65 3.18 -24.94
C ILE A 710 -36.40 3.44 -26.26
N PRO A 711 -36.72 2.41 -27.07
CA PRO A 711 -37.46 2.60 -28.31
C PRO A 711 -38.86 3.22 -28.08
N GLU A 712 -39.32 4.07 -29.00
CA GLU A 712 -40.62 4.74 -28.87
C GLU A 712 -41.81 3.78 -28.68
N ILE A 713 -41.75 2.59 -29.30
CA ILE A 713 -42.78 1.55 -29.14
C ILE A 713 -42.87 1.09 -27.69
N VAL A 714 -41.72 0.88 -27.05
CA VAL A 714 -41.63 0.46 -25.65
C VAL A 714 -42.11 1.59 -24.75
N GLN A 715 -41.67 2.83 -24.98
CA GLN A 715 -42.12 3.99 -24.19
C GLN A 715 -43.64 4.20 -24.23
N ARG A 716 -44.27 3.95 -25.39
CA ARG A 716 -45.71 4.15 -25.55
C ARG A 716 -46.53 3.09 -24.81
N HIS A 717 -46.13 1.82 -24.86
CA HIS A 717 -46.96 0.70 -24.43
C HIS A 717 -46.53 0.04 -23.10
N ALA A 718 -45.34 0.33 -22.59
CA ALA A 718 -44.86 -0.23 -21.32
C ALA A 718 -45.74 0.20 -20.14
N PHE A 719 -45.97 -0.72 -19.20
CA PHE A 719 -46.79 -0.55 -17.99
C PHE A 719 -48.23 -0.08 -18.21
N GLN A 720 -48.75 -0.17 -19.44
CA GLN A 720 -50.17 -0.03 -19.69
C GLN A 720 -50.89 -1.28 -19.15
N SER A 721 -51.69 -1.10 -18.09
CA SER A 721 -52.52 -2.16 -17.56
C SER A 721 -53.60 -2.54 -18.56
N SER A 722 -53.69 -3.83 -18.91
CA SER A 722 -54.81 -4.42 -19.67
C SER A 722 -56.19 -3.98 -19.14
N ASP A 723 -56.28 -3.69 -17.85
CA ASP A 723 -57.52 -3.30 -17.16
C ASP A 723 -57.99 -1.86 -17.44
N ARG A 724 -57.15 -0.98 -18.00
CA ARG A 724 -57.55 0.42 -18.30
C ARG A 724 -58.24 0.58 -19.65
N MET A 725 -58.20 -0.44 -20.50
CA MET A 725 -58.85 -0.42 -21.82
C MET A 725 -59.75 -1.64 -21.97
N GLU A 726 -60.86 -1.67 -21.23
CA GLU A 726 -62.01 -2.52 -21.58
C GLU A 726 -62.45 -2.18 -23.02
N GLY A 727 -61.94 -2.94 -24.00
CA GLY A 727 -62.34 -2.89 -25.41
C GLY A 727 -61.33 -2.41 -26.45
N GLN A 728 -60.08 -2.06 -26.08
CA GLN A 728 -59.02 -1.63 -27.03
C GLN A 728 -57.66 -2.32 -26.76
N SER A 729 -57.66 -3.55 -26.24
CA SER A 729 -56.45 -4.36 -26.26
C SER A 729 -56.24 -4.89 -27.69
N ASP A 730 -55.33 -4.29 -28.46
CA ASP A 730 -54.84 -4.92 -29.69
C ASP A 730 -54.25 -6.29 -29.33
N PRO A 731 -54.81 -7.42 -29.82
CA PRO A 731 -54.37 -8.76 -29.45
C PRO A 731 -52.99 -9.11 -29.99
N ASN A 732 -52.40 -8.22 -30.80
CA ASN A 732 -51.10 -8.39 -31.43
C ASN A 732 -49.96 -7.74 -30.63
N ILE A 733 -50.25 -7.08 -29.50
CA ILE A 733 -49.26 -6.39 -28.66
C ILE A 733 -49.15 -7.11 -27.33
N ASP A 734 -47.99 -7.72 -27.06
CA ASP A 734 -47.67 -8.25 -25.75
C ASP A 734 -47.11 -7.15 -24.84
N TYR A 735 -48.00 -6.54 -24.05
CA TYR A 735 -47.66 -5.52 -23.06
C TYR A 735 -46.68 -6.02 -21.99
N GLN A 736 -46.64 -7.32 -21.69
CA GLN A 736 -45.72 -7.88 -20.70
C GLN A 736 -44.28 -7.84 -21.22
N THR A 737 -44.06 -8.31 -22.45
CA THR A 737 -42.73 -8.30 -23.10
C THR A 737 -42.19 -6.87 -23.23
N LEU A 738 -43.05 -5.91 -23.61
CA LEU A 738 -42.64 -4.49 -23.68
C LEU A 738 -42.30 -3.91 -22.31
N SER A 739 -43.05 -4.24 -21.27
CA SER A 739 -42.75 -3.80 -19.90
C SER A 739 -41.45 -4.40 -19.37
N GLN A 740 -41.20 -5.69 -19.64
CA GLN A 740 -39.94 -6.35 -19.29
C GLN A 740 -38.75 -5.74 -20.06
N ALA A 741 -38.90 -5.49 -21.36
CA ALA A 741 -37.88 -4.84 -22.17
C ALA A 741 -37.52 -3.44 -21.63
N MET A 742 -38.52 -2.65 -21.23
CA MET A 742 -38.28 -1.33 -20.62
C MET A 742 -37.42 -1.41 -19.36
N VAL A 743 -37.75 -2.32 -18.43
CA VAL A 743 -37.00 -2.51 -17.18
C VAL A 743 -35.59 -3.02 -17.46
N CYS A 744 -35.43 -3.96 -18.39
CA CYS A 744 -34.11 -4.52 -18.70
C CYS A 744 -33.19 -3.52 -19.43
N ILE A 745 -33.74 -2.70 -20.34
CA ILE A 745 -32.99 -1.64 -21.03
C ILE A 745 -32.55 -0.57 -20.02
N SER A 746 -33.47 -0.10 -19.16
CA SER A 746 -33.15 0.90 -18.14
C SER A 746 -32.15 0.37 -17.11
N ALA A 747 -32.28 -0.88 -16.69
CA ALA A 747 -31.31 -1.55 -15.81
C ALA A 747 -29.91 -1.66 -16.43
N GLY A 748 -29.82 -2.00 -17.73
CA GLY A 748 -28.54 -2.02 -18.46
C GLY A 748 -27.90 -0.64 -18.60
N CYS A 749 -28.70 0.40 -18.84
CA CYS A 749 -28.23 1.79 -18.85
C CYS A 749 -27.73 2.23 -17.47
N CYS A 750 -28.46 1.89 -16.41
CA CYS A 750 -28.06 2.14 -15.02
C CYS A 750 -26.75 1.41 -14.68
N LEU A 751 -26.57 0.17 -15.16
CA LEU A 751 -25.33 -0.58 -14.99
C LEU A 751 -24.16 0.12 -15.71
N ALA A 752 -24.36 0.62 -16.92
CA ALA A 752 -23.35 1.39 -17.64
C ALA A 752 -22.94 2.68 -16.90
N ILE A 753 -23.91 3.44 -16.37
CA ILE A 753 -23.65 4.62 -15.52
C ILE A 753 -22.88 4.21 -14.27
N GLY A 754 -23.31 3.13 -13.61
CA GLY A 754 -22.64 2.58 -12.42
C GLY A 754 -21.17 2.21 -12.69
N LEU A 755 -20.89 1.56 -13.82
CA LEU A 755 -19.52 1.25 -14.25
C LEU A 755 -18.70 2.50 -14.58
N ARG A 756 -19.32 3.52 -15.21
CA ARG A 756 -18.65 4.78 -15.59
C ARG A 756 -18.22 5.64 -14.40
N TYR A 757 -19.07 5.69 -13.37
CA TYR A 757 -18.89 6.54 -12.20
C TYR A 757 -18.50 5.75 -10.94
N ALA A 758 -18.08 4.48 -11.09
CA ALA A 758 -17.62 3.64 -10.00
C ALA A 758 -16.50 4.32 -9.19
N GLY A 759 -16.70 4.45 -7.88
CA GLY A 759 -15.72 5.06 -6.96
C GLY A 759 -15.58 6.59 -7.04
N THR A 760 -16.33 7.29 -7.89
CA THR A 760 -16.21 8.75 -8.06
C THR A 760 -17.02 9.58 -7.06
N LEU A 761 -18.01 8.97 -6.38
CA LEU A 761 -18.96 9.64 -5.47
C LEU A 761 -19.74 10.80 -6.13
N ASP A 762 -20.01 10.71 -7.43
CA ASP A 762 -20.76 11.72 -8.15
C ASP A 762 -22.23 11.83 -7.67
N LYS A 763 -22.68 13.07 -7.42
CA LYS A 763 -24.02 13.34 -6.86
C LYS A 763 -25.13 13.15 -7.88
N GLN A 764 -24.89 13.49 -9.15
CA GLN A 764 -25.89 13.36 -10.21
C GLN A 764 -26.14 11.88 -10.49
N ALA A 765 -25.07 11.09 -10.66
CA ALA A 765 -25.15 9.65 -10.82
C ALA A 765 -25.89 8.99 -9.64
N HIS A 766 -25.61 9.39 -8.40
CA HIS A 766 -26.32 8.89 -7.22
C HIS A 766 -27.83 9.23 -7.28
N SER A 767 -28.20 10.46 -7.63
CA SER A 767 -29.61 10.86 -7.73
C SER A 767 -30.40 10.10 -8.79
N VAL A 768 -29.79 9.87 -9.96
CA VAL A 768 -30.41 9.13 -11.07
C VAL A 768 -30.56 7.65 -10.72
N LEU A 769 -29.51 7.02 -10.19
CA LEU A 769 -29.55 5.61 -9.80
C LEU A 769 -30.48 5.36 -8.61
N SER A 770 -30.58 6.29 -7.66
CA SER A 770 -31.55 6.16 -6.55
C SER A 770 -32.98 6.33 -7.01
N LEU A 771 -33.25 7.23 -7.97
CA LEU A 771 -34.58 7.35 -8.57
C LEU A 771 -34.95 6.09 -9.36
N ALA A 772 -34.01 5.48 -10.10
CA ALA A 772 -34.28 4.28 -10.87
C ALA A 772 -34.59 3.03 -10.00
N VAL A 773 -34.23 3.07 -8.73
CA VAL A 773 -34.50 1.99 -7.75
C VAL A 773 -35.82 2.20 -7.01
N MET A 774 -36.35 3.44 -6.96
CA MET A 774 -37.67 3.76 -6.38
C MET A 774 -38.76 3.62 -7.43
#